data_AF-A0A350NX99-F1
#
_entry.id   AF-A0A350NX99-F1
#
_cell.length_a   1.000
_cell.length_b   1.000
_cell.length_c   1.000
_cell.angle_alpha   90.00
_cell.angle_beta   90.00
_cell.angle_gamma   90.00
#
_symmetry.space_group_name_H-M   'P 1'
#
loop_
_entity.id
_entity.type
_entity.pdbx_description
1 polymer ?
#
loop_
_entity_poly.entity_id
_entity_poly.type
_entity_poly.pdbx_seq_one_letter_code
_entity_poly.pdbx_strand_id
1 'polypeptide(L)'
;MSRFSSFILALVFGLLCCKADAQVIITEFSASNYTLGVGGDNEDFVEFYNEGNVAADISGYFLSDNVDNVDMFELPAGTVVPAGGYLLVICSGEGEIPGNLYVGGNLNTNFKVTQTDNESVVFSDENEIVLESYTFGVDWTPTLADHSWTRDANGSAGAWKVCTDPTPGFGVGGSLFAEYAPTPTFEVDAGYYATGTDVAISAPGGYEIRYTLNGYEPTAASALYNGPIAVNATTVIRARCIDPSGAMTASHVSTNTYFTGDDSHTMLVVSVSGNEQEDGVWPGGWGGGADEPAHIEFFNADGTFWCEGGGDSNEHGNDSNAYPQKGFDYVSRDQMGESHAIEAELFHVKSRDEYQRLIFKAAANDNYPFSGGGHIRDAYVQTLSHLAGLKVDERTNENCIVYLNGEYWGVYEYREKVDDIDFTDEYYDQPRHFVDFIKTWGGTWVEYGSDADWGPLVGFITGQDMSDAANYEYVESVFNTMSLIDYVLLNSFVVCADWLNWNTAWWRGRHPDGDAKRWRYALWDMDNTFGHGANYTGIPSPGPDADPCNPESLNNPGGQGHIPIFNALLDNEDFWATYINRWADLSNTHFSCDNMHAVLDSMINVIDPEMDRQMDRWGGDYDEWVGNVQEIHDFIDERCEATLIDGIEDCYDVESVSLTIMIEGQGEIQINSVEIGPEDSPLEGTYFSGVPMELQALESMGELFLFWQVLDGDIVLANSTNPSLDFTLTGNATLVAYFAASAEPQQIVFDVDPAGAGNILLDGLSLETYPATELVDFGGHSVQAVGIDEWHVFTGWTTTGSEVSPSMTSPTGNIIVTESNTIVAHFDAIEHVDLVVRVEPAGSGSVSVENGQIVTQGYWSGGIESNGPIDAKATPIEFWEFDHWDGLLTDPNPDAQSSTVTFPIEAYDEITAYFRPVEFAMYVPNAFSPNNDGLNDAFLPVGDAFIASSYHLVIANRWGEKVFESTNPNEPWLGQHQGGDHFVRDGQYMYRLSVQSVHALAPELFTGSISVVR
;
A
#
# COMPACT_ATOMS: atom_id res chain seq x y z
N MET A 1 1.22 -11.25 47.81
CA MET A 1 2.11 -10.94 48.95
C MET A 1 3.05 -9.78 48.59
N SER A 2 3.17 -8.78 49.50
CA SER A 2 4.07 -7.61 49.48
C SER A 2 3.70 -6.50 48.46
N ARG A 3 3.46 -5.23 48.83
CA ARG A 3 4.04 -4.42 49.91
C ARG A 3 3.05 -3.41 50.51
N PHE A 4 2.98 -3.42 51.84
CA PHE A 4 2.43 -2.37 52.72
C PHE A 4 3.54 -1.39 53.12
N SER A 5 3.26 -0.08 53.13
CA SER A 5 3.71 0.93 54.13
C SER A 5 3.19 2.31 53.74
N SER A 6 2.05 2.75 54.27
CA SER A 6 1.92 3.64 55.44
C SER A 6 2.51 5.04 55.29
N PHE A 7 1.65 6.05 55.09
CA PHE A 7 1.76 7.34 55.78
C PHE A 7 0.36 7.89 56.11
N ILE A 8 0.04 7.84 57.40
CA ILE A 8 -1.15 8.42 58.03
C ILE A 8 -0.89 9.91 58.26
N LEU A 9 -1.70 10.79 57.67
CA LEU A 9 -1.94 12.13 58.19
C LEU A 9 -3.45 12.35 58.31
N ALA A 10 -3.97 12.05 59.50
CA ALA A 10 -5.36 12.29 59.86
C ALA A 10 -5.63 13.79 59.96
N LEU A 11 -6.44 14.32 59.03
CA LEU A 11 -7.14 15.59 59.19
C LEU A 11 -8.62 15.29 59.26
N VAL A 12 -9.14 15.25 60.48
CA VAL A 12 -10.55 15.08 60.80
C VAL A 12 -11.30 16.33 60.33
N PHE A 13 -11.80 16.30 59.09
CA PHE A 13 -12.97 17.08 58.71
C PHE A 13 -14.19 16.19 58.98
N GLY A 14 -14.85 16.42 60.11
CA GLY A 14 -16.18 15.88 60.32
C GLY A 14 -17.12 16.54 59.32
N LEU A 15 -17.33 15.90 58.17
CA LEU A 15 -18.55 16.06 57.41
C LEU A 15 -19.68 15.55 58.30
N LEU A 16 -20.38 16.47 58.96
CA LEU A 16 -21.78 16.23 59.24
C LEU A 16 -22.45 16.10 57.87
N CYS A 17 -22.57 14.86 57.39
CA CYS A 17 -23.50 14.51 56.33
C CYS A 17 -24.90 14.77 56.90
N CYS A 18 -25.39 16.00 56.73
CA CYS A 18 -26.82 16.22 56.78
C CYS A 18 -27.35 15.47 55.57
N LYS A 19 -27.97 14.29 55.78
CA LYS A 19 -28.86 13.72 54.76
C LYS A 19 -29.85 14.83 54.40
N ALA A 20 -29.70 15.40 53.21
CA ALA A 20 -30.78 16.18 52.64
C ALA A 20 -31.86 15.14 52.35
N ASP A 21 -33.01 15.23 53.02
CA ASP A 21 -34.15 14.40 52.65
C ASP A 21 -34.59 14.88 51.26
N ALA A 22 -34.15 14.18 50.21
CA ALA A 22 -34.57 14.44 48.84
C ALA A 22 -36.06 14.10 48.73
N GLN A 23 -36.84 15.00 48.13
CA GLN A 23 -38.28 14.78 47.95
C GLN A 23 -38.57 13.64 46.96
N VAL A 24 -37.72 13.49 45.96
CA VAL A 24 -37.72 12.40 44.97
C VAL A 24 -36.56 11.47 45.32
N ILE A 25 -36.85 10.18 45.38
CA ILE A 25 -35.89 9.14 45.75
C ILE A 25 -35.96 7.97 44.77
N ILE A 26 -34.91 7.15 44.74
CA ILE A 26 -34.92 5.86 44.06
C ILE A 26 -35.66 4.83 44.94
N THR A 27 -36.60 4.10 44.36
CA THR A 27 -37.41 3.07 45.06
C THR A 27 -37.18 1.66 44.54
N GLU A 28 -36.82 1.49 43.28
CA GLU A 28 -36.51 0.20 42.65
C GLU A 28 -35.52 0.42 41.50
N PHE A 29 -34.59 -0.50 41.31
CA PHE A 29 -33.73 -0.53 40.13
C PHE A 29 -33.37 -1.98 39.78
N SER A 30 -33.14 -2.24 38.49
CA SER A 30 -32.78 -3.56 37.98
C SER A 30 -31.88 -3.43 36.76
N ALA A 31 -30.82 -4.24 36.75
CA ALA A 31 -29.96 -4.55 35.62
C ALA A 31 -30.05 -6.05 35.23
N SER A 32 -31.08 -6.76 35.74
CA SER A 32 -31.23 -8.21 35.60
C SER A 32 -32.47 -8.65 34.83
N ASN A 33 -33.04 -7.78 34.00
CA ASN A 33 -34.26 -8.12 33.27
C ASN A 33 -33.89 -9.06 32.12
N TYR A 34 -34.33 -10.32 32.17
CA TYR A 34 -33.97 -11.35 31.19
C TYR A 34 -35.19 -11.84 30.38
N THR A 35 -36.36 -11.95 31.03
CA THR A 35 -37.61 -12.34 30.37
C THR A 35 -38.80 -11.42 30.66
N LEU A 36 -38.60 -10.37 31.48
CA LEU A 36 -39.68 -9.49 31.94
C LEU A 36 -40.25 -8.54 30.86
N GLY A 37 -39.54 -8.32 29.76
CA GLY A 37 -39.93 -7.43 28.67
C GLY A 37 -39.98 -5.95 29.08
N VAL A 38 -39.19 -5.55 30.08
CA VAL A 38 -39.10 -4.15 30.54
C VAL A 38 -38.61 -3.27 29.40
N GLY A 39 -39.20 -2.08 29.23
CA GLY A 39 -38.88 -1.18 28.11
C GLY A 39 -39.28 -1.69 26.71
N GLY A 40 -39.74 -2.95 26.59
CA GLY A 40 -40.02 -3.63 25.33
C GLY A 40 -38.91 -4.58 24.87
N ASP A 41 -37.72 -4.52 25.47
CA ASP A 41 -36.54 -5.31 25.08
C ASP A 41 -35.69 -5.72 26.29
N ASN A 42 -36.34 -6.08 27.40
CA ASN A 42 -35.66 -6.49 28.64
C ASN A 42 -34.66 -5.46 29.19
N GLU A 43 -34.97 -4.17 29.04
CA GLU A 43 -34.07 -3.07 29.38
C GLU A 43 -33.92 -2.86 30.89
N ASP A 44 -32.75 -2.33 31.29
CA ASP A 44 -32.48 -1.92 32.66
C ASP A 44 -33.37 -0.74 33.05
N PHE A 45 -33.59 -0.53 34.35
CA PHE A 45 -34.43 0.57 34.79
C PHE A 45 -34.10 1.12 36.17
N VAL A 46 -34.48 2.39 36.35
CA VAL A 46 -34.51 3.08 37.63
C VAL A 46 -35.92 3.65 37.85
N GLU A 47 -36.54 3.27 38.96
CA GLU A 47 -37.84 3.79 39.39
C GLU A 47 -37.66 4.83 40.49
N PHE A 48 -38.24 6.01 40.26
CA PHE A 48 -38.31 7.09 41.23
C PHE A 48 -39.67 7.15 41.90
N TYR A 49 -39.67 7.56 43.17
CA TYR A 49 -40.87 7.89 43.93
C TYR A 49 -40.77 9.29 44.53
N ASN A 50 -41.87 10.06 44.43
CA ASN A 50 -41.96 11.38 45.06
C ASN A 50 -42.75 11.29 46.38
N GLU A 51 -42.04 11.44 47.50
CA GLU A 51 -42.63 11.42 48.86
C GLU A 51 -43.46 12.67 49.18
N GLY A 52 -43.35 13.70 48.36
CA GLY A 52 -44.02 14.97 48.54
C GLY A 52 -45.51 14.94 48.21
N ASN A 53 -46.24 15.88 48.80
CA ASN A 53 -47.67 16.09 48.52
C ASN A 53 -47.93 16.98 47.29
N VAL A 54 -46.87 17.35 46.55
CA VAL A 54 -46.91 18.12 45.30
C VAL A 54 -46.00 17.45 44.28
N ALA A 55 -46.33 17.59 42.98
CA ALA A 55 -45.47 17.09 41.92
C ALA A 55 -44.09 17.76 41.99
N ALA A 56 -43.03 16.98 41.78
CA ALA A 56 -41.64 17.44 41.80
C ALA A 56 -41.14 17.51 40.35
N ASP A 57 -40.61 18.66 39.97
CA ASP A 57 -39.93 18.86 38.69
C ASP A 57 -38.43 18.57 38.91
N ILE A 58 -37.92 17.56 38.22
CA ILE A 58 -36.53 17.12 38.29
C ILE A 58 -35.81 17.38 36.96
N SER A 59 -36.31 18.33 36.16
CA SER A 59 -35.60 18.81 34.97
C SER A 59 -34.21 19.34 35.34
N GLY A 60 -33.18 18.92 34.61
CA GLY A 60 -31.79 19.34 34.83
C GLY A 60 -31.08 18.60 35.96
N TYR A 61 -31.72 17.59 36.58
CA TYR A 61 -31.05 16.63 37.47
C TYR A 61 -30.33 15.60 36.60
N PHE A 62 -29.45 14.81 37.20
CA PHE A 62 -28.67 13.82 36.44
C PHE A 62 -28.87 12.39 36.94
N LEU A 63 -28.78 11.48 35.98
CA LEU A 63 -28.60 10.04 36.17
C LEU A 63 -27.22 9.64 35.63
N SER A 64 -26.59 8.67 36.27
CA SER A 64 -25.30 8.12 35.83
C SER A 64 -25.11 6.68 36.31
N ASP A 65 -24.32 5.91 35.57
CA ASP A 65 -23.81 4.59 35.95
C ASP A 65 -22.47 4.66 36.72
N ASN A 66 -21.87 5.84 36.83
CA ASN A 66 -20.50 6.03 37.30
C ASN A 66 -20.39 7.11 38.40
N VAL A 67 -19.91 6.71 39.57
CA VAL A 67 -19.74 7.60 40.74
C VAL A 67 -18.71 8.71 40.54
N ASP A 68 -17.76 8.53 39.62
CA ASP A 68 -16.75 9.52 39.28
C ASP A 68 -17.21 10.46 38.15
N ASN A 69 -18.34 10.15 37.49
CA ASN A 69 -18.95 10.92 36.41
C ASN A 69 -20.45 11.10 36.64
N VAL A 70 -20.83 11.99 37.55
CA VAL A 70 -22.20 12.09 38.07
C VAL A 70 -23.21 12.79 37.15
N ASP A 71 -22.79 13.28 35.98
CA ASP A 71 -23.57 14.10 35.05
C ASP A 71 -23.77 13.47 33.65
N MET A 72 -23.67 12.15 33.54
CA MET A 72 -23.77 11.42 32.26
C MET A 72 -25.08 11.63 31.48
N PHE A 73 -26.22 11.67 32.18
CA PHE A 73 -27.52 11.88 31.56
C PHE A 73 -28.33 12.96 32.27
N GLU A 74 -28.44 14.14 31.65
CA GLU A 74 -29.32 15.22 32.13
C GLU A 74 -30.79 14.86 31.86
N LEU A 75 -31.59 14.80 32.93
CA LEU A 75 -33.04 14.59 32.84
C LEU A 75 -33.70 15.76 32.08
N PRO A 76 -34.38 15.48 30.94
CA PRO A 76 -34.85 16.55 30.04
C PRO A 76 -35.85 17.51 30.69
N ALA A 77 -35.93 18.71 30.12
CA ALA A 77 -36.92 19.70 30.51
C ALA A 77 -38.37 19.16 30.44
N GLY A 78 -39.10 19.28 31.55
CA GLY A 78 -40.46 18.77 31.72
C GLY A 78 -40.55 17.41 32.42
N THR A 79 -39.43 16.87 32.92
CA THR A 79 -39.42 15.61 33.68
C THR A 79 -40.01 15.84 35.08
N VAL A 80 -41.21 15.31 35.30
CA VAL A 80 -41.99 15.55 36.53
C VAL A 80 -42.42 14.24 37.16
N VAL A 81 -42.11 14.07 38.45
CA VAL A 81 -42.60 12.95 39.27
C VAL A 81 -43.86 13.38 40.02
N PRO A 82 -45.04 12.75 39.79
CA PRO A 82 -46.29 13.14 40.45
C PRO A 82 -46.23 13.02 41.97
N ALA A 83 -46.99 13.84 42.70
CA ALA A 83 -47.10 13.75 44.16
C ALA A 83 -47.54 12.35 44.61
N GLY A 84 -46.74 11.66 45.42
CA GLY A 84 -47.02 10.27 45.82
C GLY A 84 -47.11 9.29 44.65
N GLY A 85 -46.54 9.64 43.49
CA GLY A 85 -46.49 8.82 42.29
C GLY A 85 -45.04 8.45 41.90
N TYR A 86 -44.94 7.74 40.78
CA TYR A 86 -43.69 7.14 40.31
C TYR A 86 -43.29 7.69 38.94
N LEU A 87 -42.01 7.58 38.63
CA LEU A 87 -41.44 7.77 37.30
C LEU A 87 -40.49 6.61 37.02
N LEU A 88 -40.72 5.91 35.92
CA LEU A 88 -39.82 4.88 35.42
C LEU A 88 -38.90 5.50 34.36
N VAL A 89 -37.61 5.36 34.53
CA VAL A 89 -36.59 5.69 33.54
C VAL A 89 -35.94 4.38 33.10
N ILE A 90 -35.85 4.18 31.79
CA ILE A 90 -35.23 3.01 31.17
C ILE A 90 -33.76 3.36 30.90
N CYS A 91 -32.86 2.45 31.26
CA CYS A 91 -31.43 2.59 31.04
C CYS A 91 -31.01 1.72 29.85
N SER A 92 -31.27 2.22 28.63
CA SER A 92 -31.13 1.42 27.40
C SER A 92 -29.92 1.79 26.54
N GLY A 93 -29.20 2.87 26.84
CA GLY A 93 -28.21 3.45 25.93
C GLY A 93 -28.80 4.26 24.78
N GLU A 94 -30.09 4.04 24.43
CA GLU A 94 -30.68 4.62 23.22
C GLU A 94 -30.87 6.15 23.28
N GLY A 95 -30.86 6.73 24.48
CA GLY A 95 -31.12 8.16 24.72
C GLY A 95 -30.07 9.10 24.12
N GLU A 96 -28.92 8.58 23.68
CA GLU A 96 -27.92 9.34 22.93
C GLU A 96 -28.48 9.88 21.60
N ILE A 97 -29.34 9.10 20.94
CA ILE A 97 -30.02 9.51 19.72
C ILE A 97 -31.25 10.34 20.13
N PRO A 98 -31.35 11.64 19.78
CA PRO A 98 -32.45 12.50 20.25
C PRO A 98 -33.86 12.01 19.85
N GLY A 99 -33.95 11.22 18.76
CA GLY A 99 -35.20 10.59 18.32
C GLY A 99 -35.66 9.44 19.22
N ASN A 100 -34.76 8.83 19.98
CA ASN A 100 -35.02 7.63 20.79
C ASN A 100 -35.26 7.93 22.28
N LEU A 101 -35.08 9.19 22.70
CA LEU A 101 -35.24 9.64 24.08
C LEU A 101 -36.56 9.20 24.76
N TYR A 102 -37.64 8.97 23.99
CA TYR A 102 -38.95 8.53 24.50
C TYR A 102 -39.49 7.23 23.88
N VAL A 103 -38.60 6.33 23.43
CA VAL A 103 -38.98 5.01 22.88
C VAL A 103 -39.68 4.16 23.95
N GLY A 104 -40.64 3.33 23.52
CA GLY A 104 -41.46 2.52 24.43
C GLY A 104 -42.43 3.33 25.32
N GLY A 105 -42.47 4.66 25.19
CA GLY A 105 -43.30 5.55 26.01
C GLY A 105 -42.67 5.93 27.35
N ASN A 106 -41.42 5.53 27.61
CA ASN A 106 -40.64 5.90 28.79
C ASN A 106 -39.45 6.78 28.39
N LEU A 107 -38.85 7.48 29.36
CA LEU A 107 -37.59 8.18 29.15
C LEU A 107 -36.45 7.16 29.09
N ASN A 108 -35.55 7.28 28.11
CA ASN A 108 -34.41 6.39 27.91
C ASN A 108 -33.10 7.15 28.15
N THR A 109 -32.17 6.60 28.91
CA THR A 109 -30.83 7.18 29.11
C THR A 109 -29.90 6.86 27.94
N ASN A 110 -28.77 7.57 27.85
CA ASN A 110 -27.66 7.32 26.92
C ASN A 110 -26.67 6.25 27.42
N PHE A 111 -27.02 5.49 28.45
CA PHE A 111 -26.19 4.42 29.01
C PHE A 111 -27.03 3.21 29.46
N LYS A 112 -26.39 2.06 29.67
CA LYS A 112 -26.96 0.87 30.33
C LYS A 112 -26.27 0.66 31.68
N VAL A 113 -26.83 -0.19 32.54
CA VAL A 113 -26.19 -0.48 33.85
C VAL A 113 -25.68 -1.91 33.87
N THR A 114 -24.37 -2.08 33.92
CA THR A 114 -23.66 -3.36 33.94
C THR A 114 -23.38 -3.78 35.38
N GLN A 115 -24.24 -4.61 35.97
CA GLN A 115 -24.16 -4.93 37.40
C GLN A 115 -22.93 -5.76 37.79
N THR A 116 -22.37 -6.52 36.86
CA THR A 116 -21.19 -7.35 37.10
C THR A 116 -19.85 -6.63 36.87
N ASP A 117 -19.87 -5.39 36.37
CA ASP A 117 -18.67 -4.53 36.21
C ASP A 117 -18.55 -3.44 37.31
N ASN A 118 -19.17 -3.67 38.48
CA ASN A 118 -19.20 -2.70 39.59
C ASN A 118 -19.72 -1.30 39.22
N GLU A 119 -20.55 -1.18 38.18
CA GLU A 119 -21.27 0.06 37.89
C GLU A 119 -22.26 0.41 39.01
N SER A 120 -22.77 1.63 38.94
CA SER A 120 -23.60 2.24 39.98
C SER A 120 -24.94 2.71 39.44
N VAL A 121 -25.88 3.01 40.32
CA VAL A 121 -27.02 3.86 40.00
C VAL A 121 -26.86 5.15 40.78
N VAL A 122 -26.57 6.25 40.07
CA VAL A 122 -26.30 7.56 40.66
C VAL A 122 -27.40 8.54 40.30
N PHE A 123 -27.93 9.24 41.29
CA PHE A 123 -28.90 10.34 41.12
C PHE A 123 -28.39 11.60 41.80
N SER A 124 -28.21 12.68 41.04
CA SER A 124 -27.70 13.97 41.51
C SER A 124 -28.62 15.15 41.13
N ASP A 125 -28.53 16.23 41.90
CA ASP A 125 -29.26 17.46 41.63
C ASP A 125 -28.63 18.30 40.50
N GLU A 126 -29.26 19.42 40.16
CA GLU A 126 -28.81 20.31 39.07
C GLU A 126 -27.44 20.99 39.30
N ASN A 127 -26.84 20.82 40.49
CA ASN A 127 -25.50 21.30 40.83
C ASN A 127 -24.50 20.14 40.98
N GLU A 128 -24.82 18.97 40.42
CA GLU A 128 -24.00 17.75 40.46
C GLU A 128 -23.81 17.21 41.90
N ILE A 129 -24.68 17.58 42.85
CA ILE A 129 -24.63 17.04 44.20
C ILE A 129 -25.36 15.70 44.22
N VAL A 130 -24.62 14.61 44.48
CA VAL A 130 -25.18 13.26 44.64
C VAL A 130 -26.21 13.22 45.77
N LEU A 131 -27.43 12.81 45.43
CA LEU A 131 -28.55 12.61 46.35
C LEU A 131 -28.63 11.14 46.80
N GLU A 132 -28.51 10.21 45.85
CA GLU A 132 -28.44 8.76 46.07
C GLU A 132 -27.40 8.13 45.12
N SER A 133 -26.73 7.09 45.59
CA SER A 133 -25.77 6.31 44.81
C SER A 133 -25.74 4.89 45.34
N TYR A 134 -25.72 3.91 44.45
CA TYR A 134 -25.76 2.49 44.77
C TYR A 134 -24.85 1.72 43.83
N THR A 135 -23.70 1.25 44.32
CA THR A 135 -22.70 0.55 43.51
C THR A 135 -22.86 -0.96 43.62
N PHE A 136 -23.02 -1.66 42.50
CA PHE A 136 -23.04 -3.13 42.48
C PHE A 136 -21.66 -3.69 42.87
N GLY A 137 -21.64 -4.85 43.53
CA GLY A 137 -20.41 -5.45 44.08
C GLY A 137 -19.87 -4.79 45.37
N VAL A 138 -20.24 -3.53 45.65
CA VAL A 138 -19.80 -2.77 46.84
C VAL A 138 -20.93 -2.57 47.84
N ASP A 139 -22.01 -1.91 47.42
CA ASP A 139 -23.18 -1.65 48.27
C ASP A 139 -24.18 -2.81 48.17
N TRP A 140 -24.32 -3.39 46.98
CA TRP A 140 -25.32 -4.41 46.69
C TRP A 140 -24.75 -5.56 45.87
N THR A 141 -25.19 -6.77 46.20
CA THR A 141 -24.86 -7.96 45.40
C THR A 141 -25.57 -7.88 44.04
N PRO A 142 -24.92 -8.24 42.92
CA PRO A 142 -25.59 -8.45 41.63
C PRO A 142 -26.79 -9.38 41.77
N THR A 143 -27.86 -9.04 41.08
CA THR A 143 -29.12 -9.75 41.08
C THR A 143 -29.15 -10.85 40.01
N LEU A 144 -29.65 -12.02 40.41
CA LEU A 144 -30.03 -13.10 39.49
C LEU A 144 -31.09 -12.64 38.47
N ALA A 145 -31.20 -13.38 37.37
CA ALA A 145 -32.17 -13.14 36.31
C ALA A 145 -33.58 -12.86 36.84
N ASP A 146 -34.20 -11.83 36.26
CA ASP A 146 -35.54 -11.32 36.54
C ASP A 146 -35.76 -10.88 38.00
N HIS A 147 -34.71 -10.52 38.72
CA HIS A 147 -34.81 -9.91 40.06
C HIS A 147 -34.58 -8.39 40.00
N SER A 148 -34.76 -7.69 41.12
CA SER A 148 -34.45 -6.26 41.28
C SER A 148 -34.05 -5.95 42.73
N TRP A 149 -33.43 -4.80 42.95
CA TRP A 149 -33.37 -4.20 44.28
C TRP A 149 -34.53 -3.23 44.44
N THR A 150 -35.34 -3.41 45.48
CA THR A 150 -36.51 -2.57 45.77
C THR A 150 -36.62 -2.25 47.26
N ARG A 151 -37.28 -1.14 47.61
CA ARG A 151 -37.61 -0.81 49.00
C ARG A 151 -38.85 -1.57 49.45
N ASP A 152 -38.88 -2.07 50.69
CA ASP A 152 -40.03 -2.82 51.23
C ASP A 152 -41.25 -1.97 51.66
N ALA A 153 -41.13 -0.66 51.54
CA ALA A 153 -42.21 0.29 51.73
C ALA A 153 -41.93 1.55 50.91
N ASN A 154 -42.99 2.21 50.45
CA ASN A 154 -42.85 3.48 49.71
C ASN A 154 -42.11 4.51 50.55
N GLY A 155 -41.17 5.20 49.93
CA GLY A 155 -40.46 6.30 50.54
C GLY A 155 -39.17 5.90 51.25
N SER A 156 -38.50 6.91 51.82
CA SER A 156 -37.17 6.80 52.44
C SER A 156 -37.16 5.97 53.73
N ALA A 157 -38.34 5.59 54.21
CA ALA A 157 -38.53 4.71 55.36
C ALA A 157 -38.39 3.21 55.04
N GLY A 158 -38.49 2.82 53.75
CA GLY A 158 -38.36 1.42 53.32
C GLY A 158 -36.90 0.94 53.34
N ALA A 159 -36.71 -0.30 53.76
CA ALA A 159 -35.41 -0.99 53.69
C ALA A 159 -35.23 -1.66 52.33
N TRP A 160 -34.02 -1.63 51.79
CA TRP A 160 -33.66 -2.35 50.56
C TRP A 160 -33.82 -3.87 50.75
N LYS A 161 -34.36 -4.50 49.71
CA LYS A 161 -34.64 -5.93 49.58
C LYS A 161 -34.35 -6.39 48.16
N VAL A 162 -33.97 -7.66 48.05
CA VAL A 162 -34.01 -8.37 46.76
C VAL A 162 -35.47 -8.72 46.48
N CYS A 163 -35.99 -8.29 45.33
CA CYS A 163 -37.29 -8.67 44.83
C CYS A 163 -37.11 -9.74 43.74
N THR A 164 -37.76 -10.89 43.88
CA THR A 164 -37.71 -11.97 42.87
C THR A 164 -38.89 -11.92 41.90
N ASP A 165 -39.78 -10.94 42.05
CA ASP A 165 -40.91 -10.69 41.14
C ASP A 165 -41.08 -9.16 40.95
N PRO A 166 -40.13 -8.48 40.27
CA PRO A 166 -40.10 -7.02 40.12
C PRO A 166 -41.40 -6.42 39.55
N THR A 167 -41.71 -5.18 39.93
CA THR A 167 -42.96 -4.50 39.52
C THR A 167 -42.72 -3.10 38.93
N PRO A 168 -41.96 -2.98 37.83
CA PRO A 168 -41.59 -1.69 37.25
C PRO A 168 -42.80 -0.84 36.87
N GLY A 169 -42.84 0.39 37.37
CA GLY A 169 -43.89 1.39 37.12
C GLY A 169 -45.09 1.31 38.09
N PHE A 170 -45.12 0.36 39.01
CA PHE A 170 -46.26 0.14 39.91
C PHE A 170 -45.92 0.31 41.41
N GLY A 171 -44.66 0.60 41.75
CA GLY A 171 -44.18 0.75 43.12
C GLY A 171 -43.92 -0.57 43.84
N VAL A 172 -43.78 -0.52 45.17
CA VAL A 172 -43.38 -1.67 46.00
C VAL A 172 -44.34 -2.87 45.85
N GLY A 173 -43.82 -3.98 45.32
CA GLY A 173 -44.51 -5.24 45.08
C GLY A 173 -43.57 -6.44 45.08
N GLY A 174 -44.08 -7.62 44.73
CA GLY A 174 -43.29 -8.84 44.54
C GLY A 174 -42.90 -9.62 45.81
N SER A 175 -42.06 -10.65 45.61
CA SER A 175 -41.53 -11.50 46.68
C SER A 175 -40.21 -10.94 47.20
N LEU A 176 -40.20 -10.48 48.45
CA LEU A 176 -39.09 -9.72 49.04
C LEU A 176 -38.24 -10.57 49.99
N PHE A 177 -36.92 -10.50 49.81
CA PHE A 177 -35.92 -11.15 50.65
C PHE A 177 -34.91 -10.14 51.19
N ALA A 178 -34.33 -10.44 52.35
CA ALA A 178 -33.33 -9.53 52.92
C ALA A 178 -32.10 -9.40 52.03
N GLU A 179 -31.65 -10.49 51.42
CA GLU A 179 -30.49 -10.61 50.52
C GLU A 179 -30.48 -12.01 49.87
N TYR A 180 -29.43 -12.31 49.11
CA TYR A 180 -29.07 -13.67 48.68
C TYR A 180 -28.41 -14.46 49.82
N ALA A 181 -28.61 -15.77 49.86
CA ALA A 181 -27.77 -16.67 50.67
C ALA A 181 -26.31 -16.59 50.17
N PRO A 182 -25.30 -16.85 51.02
CA PRO A 182 -23.90 -16.76 50.62
C PRO A 182 -23.58 -17.81 49.53
N THR A 183 -22.94 -17.39 48.45
CA THR A 183 -22.43 -18.28 47.40
C THR A 183 -21.44 -19.29 48.00
N PRO A 184 -21.59 -20.61 47.76
CA PRO A 184 -20.65 -21.61 48.26
C PRO A 184 -19.27 -21.44 47.59
N THR A 185 -18.23 -22.03 48.17
CA THR A 185 -16.86 -21.97 47.61
C THR A 185 -16.28 -23.37 47.51
N PHE A 186 -15.65 -23.68 46.37
CA PHE A 186 -14.87 -24.91 46.20
C PHE A 186 -13.48 -24.75 46.83
N GLU A 187 -13.04 -25.75 47.58
CA GLU A 187 -11.74 -25.76 48.26
C GLU A 187 -10.65 -26.47 47.43
N VAL A 188 -11.00 -26.89 46.22
CA VAL A 188 -10.14 -27.58 45.26
C VAL A 188 -10.33 -26.87 43.92
N ASP A 189 -9.23 -26.46 43.30
CA ASP A 189 -9.28 -25.75 42.02
C ASP A 189 -9.84 -26.66 40.93
N ALA A 190 -10.63 -26.09 40.01
CA ALA A 190 -11.10 -26.79 38.81
C ALA A 190 -9.91 -27.19 37.92
N GLY A 191 -10.10 -28.20 37.07
CA GLY A 191 -9.09 -28.64 36.10
C GLY A 191 -8.77 -30.14 36.12
N TYR A 192 -7.62 -30.49 35.57
CA TYR A 192 -7.23 -31.89 35.34
C TYR A 192 -6.51 -32.55 36.53
N TYR A 193 -7.01 -33.72 36.93
CA TYR A 193 -6.47 -34.57 38.00
C TYR A 193 -6.29 -36.01 37.51
N ALA A 194 -5.07 -36.38 37.12
CA ALA A 194 -4.75 -37.69 36.53
C ALA A 194 -5.28 -38.92 37.31
N THR A 195 -5.33 -38.85 38.65
CA THR A 195 -5.81 -39.95 39.51
C THR A 195 -7.15 -39.69 40.19
N GLY A 196 -7.88 -38.64 39.79
CA GLY A 196 -9.05 -38.13 40.51
C GLY A 196 -8.69 -37.32 41.75
N THR A 197 -9.71 -36.73 42.39
CA THR A 197 -9.58 -35.84 43.56
C THR A 197 -10.82 -35.91 44.47
N ASP A 198 -10.71 -35.47 45.72
CA ASP A 198 -11.84 -35.33 46.66
C ASP A 198 -12.17 -33.84 46.81
N VAL A 199 -13.32 -33.41 46.30
CA VAL A 199 -13.72 -32.01 46.25
C VAL A 199 -14.46 -31.62 47.52
N ALA A 200 -13.91 -30.66 48.27
CA ALA A 200 -14.58 -30.06 49.41
C ALA A 200 -15.26 -28.73 49.04
N ILE A 201 -16.42 -28.46 49.64
CA ILE A 201 -17.21 -27.24 49.42
C ILE A 201 -17.50 -26.61 50.78
N SER A 202 -17.39 -25.29 50.90
CA SER A 202 -17.65 -24.56 52.13
C SER A 202 -18.66 -23.41 51.93
N ALA A 203 -19.30 -23.01 53.03
CA ALA A 203 -20.16 -21.84 53.13
C ALA A 203 -20.28 -21.41 54.60
N PRO A 204 -20.68 -20.16 54.90
CA PRO A 204 -21.03 -19.75 56.25
C PRO A 204 -22.04 -20.68 56.92
N GLY A 205 -21.95 -20.83 58.24
CA GLY A 205 -22.87 -21.69 58.99
C GLY A 205 -24.30 -21.16 59.00
N GLY A 206 -25.29 -22.07 58.93
CA GLY A 206 -26.72 -21.72 58.94
C GLY A 206 -27.44 -21.94 57.61
N TYR A 207 -26.69 -22.22 56.54
CA TYR A 207 -27.21 -22.49 55.20
C TYR A 207 -27.00 -23.96 54.81
N GLU A 208 -27.85 -24.45 53.89
CA GLU A 208 -27.72 -25.79 53.30
C GLU A 208 -27.04 -25.69 51.93
N ILE A 209 -25.88 -26.33 51.76
CA ILE A 209 -25.23 -26.45 50.44
C ILE A 209 -25.90 -27.59 49.67
N ARG A 210 -26.48 -27.26 48.52
CA ARG A 210 -27.12 -28.18 47.57
C ARG A 210 -26.25 -28.29 46.32
N TYR A 211 -26.07 -29.49 45.81
CA TYR A 211 -25.19 -29.71 44.65
C TYR A 211 -25.72 -30.76 43.67
N THR A 212 -25.19 -30.71 42.45
CA THR A 212 -25.39 -31.66 41.36
C THR A 212 -24.02 -32.12 40.84
N LEU A 213 -23.98 -33.24 40.12
CA LEU A 213 -22.74 -33.84 39.56
C LEU A 213 -22.82 -34.02 38.05
N ASN A 214 -23.88 -33.50 37.44
CA ASN A 214 -24.20 -33.66 36.03
C ASN A 214 -24.33 -32.29 35.34
N GLY A 215 -23.74 -31.24 35.94
CA GLY A 215 -23.80 -29.88 35.40
C GLY A 215 -25.17 -29.17 35.44
N TYR A 216 -26.22 -29.81 35.98
CA TYR A 216 -27.54 -29.18 36.12
C TYR A 216 -27.55 -28.15 37.26
N GLU A 217 -28.43 -27.16 37.17
CA GLU A 217 -28.58 -26.18 38.24
C GLU A 217 -29.09 -26.83 39.54
N PRO A 218 -28.42 -26.63 40.69
CA PRO A 218 -28.91 -27.15 41.96
C PRO A 218 -30.21 -26.49 42.40
N THR A 219 -31.14 -27.29 42.93
CA THR A 219 -32.39 -26.81 43.54
C THR A 219 -32.43 -27.22 45.01
N ALA A 220 -33.44 -26.75 45.75
CA ALA A 220 -33.69 -27.21 47.12
C ALA A 220 -33.93 -28.75 47.21
N ALA A 221 -34.28 -29.41 46.10
CA ALA A 221 -34.45 -30.86 46.02
C ALA A 221 -33.16 -31.62 45.71
N SER A 222 -32.10 -30.93 45.27
CA SER A 222 -30.80 -31.54 44.94
C SER A 222 -30.09 -32.10 46.18
N ALA A 223 -29.00 -32.86 45.95
CA ALA A 223 -28.28 -33.54 47.02
C ALA A 223 -27.75 -32.54 48.06
N LEU A 224 -27.92 -32.87 49.35
CA LEU A 224 -27.36 -32.10 50.45
C LEU A 224 -25.88 -32.47 50.63
N TYR A 225 -25.00 -31.48 50.60
CA TYR A 225 -23.57 -31.67 50.86
C TYR A 225 -23.32 -32.03 52.32
N ASN A 226 -22.67 -33.17 52.56
CA ASN A 226 -22.39 -33.70 53.91
C ASN A 226 -20.91 -34.06 54.13
N GLY A 227 -20.04 -33.77 53.16
CA GLY A 227 -18.61 -34.07 53.17
C GLY A 227 -18.03 -34.12 51.76
N PRO A 228 -16.69 -34.25 51.62
CA PRO A 228 -16.02 -34.22 50.32
C PRO A 228 -16.60 -35.19 49.30
N ILE A 229 -16.66 -34.75 48.04
CA ILE A 229 -17.19 -35.48 46.89
C ILE A 229 -16.01 -36.14 46.16
N ALA A 230 -16.01 -37.47 46.07
CA ALA A 230 -14.98 -38.19 45.35
C ALA A 230 -15.22 -38.12 43.83
N VAL A 231 -14.30 -37.49 43.10
CA VAL A 231 -14.28 -37.37 41.63
C VAL A 231 -13.31 -38.40 41.06
N ASN A 232 -13.84 -39.42 40.38
CA ASN A 232 -13.06 -40.52 39.78
C ASN A 232 -13.27 -40.65 38.26
N ALA A 233 -14.04 -39.74 37.69
CA ALA A 233 -14.32 -39.59 36.27
C ALA A 233 -14.59 -38.09 36.04
N THR A 234 -14.51 -37.62 34.80
CA THR A 234 -14.80 -36.22 34.48
C THR A 234 -16.20 -35.85 34.98
N THR A 235 -16.27 -34.79 35.77
CA THR A 235 -17.48 -34.41 36.53
C THR A 235 -17.60 -32.90 36.61
N VAL A 236 -18.78 -32.37 36.27
CA VAL A 236 -19.14 -30.97 36.55
C VAL A 236 -19.92 -30.92 37.86
N ILE A 237 -19.37 -30.21 38.85
CA ILE A 237 -20.04 -30.01 40.14
C ILE A 237 -20.59 -28.59 40.17
N ARG A 238 -21.91 -28.46 40.31
CA ARG A 238 -22.55 -27.17 40.57
C ARG A 238 -23.11 -27.16 41.97
N ALA A 239 -22.96 -26.04 42.69
CA ALA A 239 -23.39 -25.92 44.08
C ALA A 239 -24.05 -24.57 44.36
N ARG A 240 -25.05 -24.55 45.25
CA ARG A 240 -25.66 -23.32 45.77
C ARG A 240 -26.09 -23.47 47.23
N CYS A 241 -26.21 -22.35 47.93
CA CYS A 241 -26.75 -22.30 49.29
C CYS A 241 -28.24 -22.00 49.31
N ILE A 242 -28.95 -22.71 50.19
CA ILE A 242 -30.36 -22.45 50.52
C ILE A 242 -30.44 -22.02 51.99
N ASP A 243 -31.16 -20.93 52.27
CA ASP A 243 -31.49 -20.52 53.63
C ASP A 243 -32.71 -21.30 54.16
N PRO A 244 -32.53 -22.22 55.13
CA PRO A 244 -33.64 -22.97 55.69
C PRO A 244 -34.62 -22.11 56.49
N SER A 245 -34.26 -20.88 56.86
CA SER A 245 -35.14 -19.93 57.56
C SER A 245 -36.09 -19.19 56.60
N GLY A 246 -35.76 -19.13 55.31
CA GLY A 246 -36.51 -18.41 54.27
C GLY A 246 -36.40 -16.88 54.36
N ALA A 247 -35.38 -16.34 55.04
CA ALA A 247 -35.15 -14.90 55.14
C ALA A 247 -34.35 -14.37 53.94
N MET A 248 -33.44 -15.19 53.41
CA MET A 248 -32.68 -14.94 52.18
C MET A 248 -33.22 -15.79 51.03
N THR A 249 -33.09 -15.28 49.80
CA THR A 249 -33.31 -16.11 48.60
C THR A 249 -32.10 -17.01 48.34
N ALA A 250 -32.22 -17.97 47.41
CA ALA A 250 -31.13 -18.88 47.08
C ALA A 250 -29.90 -18.12 46.58
N SER A 251 -28.70 -18.58 46.89
CA SER A 251 -27.47 -17.94 46.40
C SER A 251 -27.32 -18.06 44.88
N HIS A 252 -26.37 -17.30 44.34
CA HIS A 252 -25.70 -17.59 43.08
C HIS A 252 -25.11 -19.02 43.08
N VAL A 253 -24.88 -19.56 41.89
CA VAL A 253 -24.33 -20.92 41.71
C VAL A 253 -22.81 -20.83 41.55
N SER A 254 -22.09 -21.77 42.15
CA SER A 254 -20.67 -21.99 41.83
C SER A 254 -20.54 -23.26 41.01
N THR A 255 -19.68 -23.24 40.01
CA THR A 255 -19.47 -24.34 39.06
C THR A 255 -17.98 -24.62 38.95
N ASN A 256 -17.60 -25.90 39.10
CA ASN A 256 -16.24 -26.34 38.80
C ASN A 256 -16.28 -27.64 37.99
N THR A 257 -15.54 -27.69 36.89
CA THR A 257 -15.28 -28.91 36.13
C THR A 257 -13.97 -29.56 36.55
N TYR A 258 -14.00 -30.89 36.75
CA TYR A 258 -12.83 -31.69 37.11
C TYR A 258 -12.63 -32.80 36.07
N PHE A 259 -11.51 -32.77 35.36
CA PHE A 259 -11.13 -33.78 34.36
C PHE A 259 -10.23 -34.86 34.98
N THR A 260 -10.26 -36.08 34.47
CA THR A 260 -9.47 -37.20 35.02
C THR A 260 -9.00 -38.19 33.96
N GLY A 261 -7.98 -39.00 34.27
CA GLY A 261 -7.61 -40.14 33.43
C GLY A 261 -7.19 -39.73 32.01
N ASP A 262 -7.86 -40.29 31.00
CA ASP A 262 -7.54 -40.04 29.59
C ASP A 262 -8.10 -38.70 29.06
N ASP A 263 -8.75 -37.90 29.91
CA ASP A 263 -9.28 -36.58 29.59
C ASP A 263 -8.23 -35.46 29.72
N SER A 264 -7.01 -35.77 29.28
CA SER A 264 -5.94 -34.79 29.07
C SER A 264 -5.88 -34.48 27.58
N HIS A 265 -5.78 -33.21 27.24
CA HIS A 265 -5.80 -32.74 25.85
C HIS A 265 -4.53 -31.99 25.49
N THR A 266 -4.29 -31.82 24.19
CA THR A 266 -3.15 -31.08 23.63
C THR A 266 -3.50 -29.63 23.27
N MET A 267 -4.79 -29.29 23.33
CA MET A 267 -5.35 -27.96 23.08
C MET A 267 -6.27 -27.52 24.22
N LEU A 268 -6.75 -26.27 24.13
CA LEU A 268 -7.68 -25.68 25.08
C LEU A 268 -8.95 -26.54 25.23
N VAL A 269 -9.49 -26.60 26.45
CA VAL A 269 -10.74 -27.31 26.75
C VAL A 269 -11.79 -26.30 27.22
N VAL A 270 -13.01 -26.43 26.71
CA VAL A 270 -14.17 -25.66 27.10
C VAL A 270 -15.23 -26.61 27.68
N SER A 271 -15.59 -26.39 28.94
CA SER A 271 -16.69 -27.11 29.60
C SER A 271 -17.92 -26.23 29.64
N VAL A 272 -19.00 -26.67 28.99
CA VAL A 272 -20.31 -26.03 29.02
C VAL A 272 -21.22 -26.83 29.93
N SER A 273 -21.90 -26.15 30.84
CA SER A 273 -22.82 -26.80 31.76
C SER A 273 -24.13 -26.04 31.94
N GLY A 274 -25.19 -26.78 32.19
CA GLY A 274 -26.53 -26.23 32.32
C GLY A 274 -27.56 -27.35 32.31
N ASN A 275 -28.83 -27.01 32.46
CA ASN A 275 -29.87 -28.03 32.32
C ASN A 275 -29.94 -28.46 30.86
N GLU A 276 -29.90 -29.77 30.61
CA GLU A 276 -30.14 -30.41 29.30
C GLU A 276 -29.07 -30.15 28.22
N GLN A 277 -28.01 -29.39 28.50
CA GLN A 277 -26.92 -29.08 27.57
C GLN A 277 -26.32 -30.33 26.87
N GLU A 278 -26.25 -31.48 27.54
CA GLU A 278 -25.71 -32.73 26.98
C GLU A 278 -26.56 -33.37 25.88
N ASP A 279 -27.79 -32.93 25.69
CA ASP A 279 -28.63 -33.43 24.60
C ASP A 279 -28.27 -32.82 23.24
N GLY A 280 -27.51 -31.71 23.25
CA GLY A 280 -27.08 -30.96 22.07
C GLY A 280 -28.25 -30.45 21.23
N VAL A 281 -29.41 -30.16 21.83
CA VAL A 281 -30.59 -29.70 21.09
C VAL A 281 -30.52 -28.20 20.82
N TRP A 282 -30.17 -27.38 21.81
CA TRP A 282 -30.12 -25.91 21.77
C TRP A 282 -31.31 -25.31 20.99
N PRO A 283 -32.52 -25.32 21.55
CA PRO A 283 -33.74 -24.98 20.82
C PRO A 283 -33.84 -23.49 20.44
N GLY A 284 -33.08 -22.60 21.07
CA GLY A 284 -33.00 -21.17 20.78
C GLY A 284 -32.39 -20.83 19.41
N GLY A 285 -32.30 -19.55 19.08
CA GLY A 285 -31.73 -19.12 17.79
C GLY A 285 -32.62 -19.44 16.58
N TRP A 286 -32.07 -20.07 15.54
CA TRP A 286 -32.81 -20.39 14.31
C TRP A 286 -33.96 -21.40 14.53
N GLY A 287 -33.81 -22.31 15.49
CA GLY A 287 -34.82 -23.27 15.90
C GLY A 287 -36.09 -22.64 16.50
N GLY A 288 -36.02 -21.36 16.89
CA GLY A 288 -37.15 -20.55 17.35
C GLY A 288 -37.71 -20.92 18.72
N GLY A 289 -36.99 -21.75 19.48
CA GLY A 289 -37.22 -22.01 20.90
C GLY A 289 -36.61 -20.92 21.78
N ALA A 290 -36.57 -21.17 23.09
CA ALA A 290 -35.89 -20.29 24.04
C ALA A 290 -34.42 -20.68 24.13
N ASP A 291 -33.57 -19.69 24.38
CA ASP A 291 -32.16 -19.91 24.69
C ASP A 291 -32.04 -20.66 26.02
N GLU A 292 -31.01 -21.50 26.14
CA GLU A 292 -30.80 -22.37 27.29
C GLU A 292 -29.73 -21.79 28.22
N PRO A 293 -30.04 -21.53 29.51
CA PRO A 293 -29.05 -21.09 30.47
C PRO A 293 -27.85 -22.02 30.52
N ALA A 294 -26.67 -21.41 30.45
CA ALA A 294 -25.39 -22.08 30.36
C ALA A 294 -24.37 -21.39 31.26
N HIS A 295 -23.38 -22.16 31.69
CA HIS A 295 -22.20 -21.67 32.35
C HIS A 295 -21.00 -22.32 31.67
N ILE A 296 -20.02 -21.52 31.29
CA ILE A 296 -18.87 -21.93 30.50
C ILE A 296 -17.58 -21.77 31.30
N GLU A 297 -16.70 -22.76 31.25
CA GLU A 297 -15.38 -22.74 31.87
C GLU A 297 -14.32 -23.06 30.80
N PHE A 298 -13.29 -22.22 30.70
CA PHE A 298 -12.13 -22.41 29.83
C PHE A 298 -10.94 -22.96 30.62
N PHE A 299 -10.21 -23.89 30.01
CA PHE A 299 -9.03 -24.52 30.59
C PHE A 299 -7.90 -24.55 29.58
N ASN A 300 -6.70 -24.18 30.00
CA ASN A 300 -5.49 -24.30 29.17
C ASN A 300 -5.24 -25.76 28.77
N ALA A 301 -4.40 -25.98 27.75
CA ALA A 301 -4.05 -27.33 27.30
C ALA A 301 -3.45 -28.22 28.40
N ASP A 302 -2.81 -27.65 29.43
CA ASP A 302 -2.31 -28.42 30.58
C ASP A 302 -3.39 -28.79 31.60
N GLY A 303 -4.65 -28.44 31.32
CA GLY A 303 -5.83 -28.69 32.15
C GLY A 303 -6.01 -27.72 33.31
N THR A 304 -5.25 -26.62 33.37
CA THR A 304 -5.44 -25.56 34.38
C THR A 304 -6.62 -24.66 34.02
N PHE A 305 -7.43 -24.29 35.01
CA PHE A 305 -8.52 -23.31 34.84
C PHE A 305 -7.98 -21.96 34.34
N TRP A 306 -8.71 -21.33 33.41
CA TRP A 306 -8.36 -20.04 32.84
C TRP A 306 -9.39 -18.95 33.18
N CYS A 307 -10.62 -19.06 32.67
CA CYS A 307 -11.71 -18.10 32.87
C CYS A 307 -13.07 -18.81 32.81
N GLU A 308 -14.12 -18.13 33.26
CA GLU A 308 -15.50 -18.65 33.24
C GLU A 308 -16.51 -17.53 32.97
N GLY A 309 -17.75 -17.90 32.66
CA GLY A 309 -18.86 -16.96 32.61
C GLY A 309 -20.23 -17.62 32.62
N GLY A 310 -21.21 -16.88 33.14
CA GLY A 310 -22.62 -17.26 33.15
C GLY A 310 -23.40 -16.57 32.02
N GLY A 311 -24.32 -17.30 31.42
CA GLY A 311 -25.07 -16.79 30.27
C GLY A 311 -26.10 -17.76 29.74
N ASP A 312 -26.35 -17.69 28.44
CA ASP A 312 -27.16 -18.68 27.72
C ASP A 312 -26.49 -19.17 26.45
N SER A 313 -27.09 -20.20 25.87
CA SER A 313 -26.62 -20.88 24.68
C SER A 313 -27.79 -21.15 23.74
N ASN A 314 -27.53 -21.09 22.44
CA ASN A 314 -28.55 -21.32 21.41
C ASN A 314 -27.97 -21.92 20.13
N GLU A 315 -28.85 -22.36 19.21
CA GLU A 315 -28.45 -23.03 17.98
C GLU A 315 -27.52 -22.16 17.11
N HIS A 316 -26.40 -22.74 16.68
CA HIS A 316 -25.58 -22.17 15.62
C HIS A 316 -25.57 -23.04 14.35
N GLY A 317 -25.81 -22.38 13.21
CA GLY A 317 -25.83 -23.00 11.89
C GLY A 317 -27.17 -23.65 11.56
N ASN A 318 -27.51 -23.71 10.27
CA ASN A 318 -28.78 -24.28 9.82
C ASN A 318 -28.62 -25.73 9.33
N ASP A 319 -27.91 -25.94 8.21
CA ASP A 319 -27.78 -27.27 7.61
C ASP A 319 -26.93 -28.21 8.48
N SER A 320 -25.89 -27.68 9.11
CA SER A 320 -25.02 -28.41 10.04
C SER A 320 -25.75 -28.89 11.29
N ASN A 321 -26.91 -28.31 11.64
CA ASN A 321 -27.72 -28.79 12.76
C ASN A 321 -28.40 -30.15 12.46
N ALA A 322 -28.33 -30.63 11.21
CA ALA A 322 -28.71 -31.99 10.86
C ALA A 322 -27.70 -33.05 11.34
N TYR A 323 -26.48 -32.65 11.71
CA TYR A 323 -25.45 -33.56 12.22
C TYR A 323 -25.63 -33.84 13.71
N PRO A 324 -25.18 -35.01 14.21
CA PRO A 324 -25.15 -35.29 15.64
C PRO A 324 -24.23 -34.34 16.43
N GLN A 325 -23.12 -33.91 15.84
CA GLN A 325 -22.23 -32.88 16.40
C GLN A 325 -22.66 -31.52 15.86
N LYS A 326 -23.22 -30.67 16.72
CA LYS A 326 -23.84 -29.39 16.33
C LYS A 326 -23.07 -28.20 16.87
N GLY A 327 -23.13 -27.08 16.17
CA GLY A 327 -22.63 -25.80 16.68
C GLY A 327 -23.63 -25.13 17.61
N PHE A 328 -23.14 -24.25 18.48
CA PHE A 328 -23.95 -23.41 19.34
C PHE A 328 -23.32 -22.02 19.50
N ASP A 329 -24.12 -20.99 19.73
CA ASP A 329 -23.63 -19.71 20.23
C ASP A 329 -23.67 -19.73 21.76
N TYR A 330 -22.70 -19.09 22.40
CA TYR A 330 -22.75 -18.73 23.82
C TYR A 330 -22.86 -17.21 23.93
N VAL A 331 -23.75 -16.74 24.81
CA VAL A 331 -23.94 -15.32 25.10
C VAL A 331 -23.81 -15.10 26.60
N SER A 332 -22.82 -14.31 27.02
CA SER A 332 -22.71 -13.85 28.40
C SER A 332 -23.88 -12.92 28.71
N ARG A 333 -24.47 -13.07 29.91
CA ARG A 333 -25.64 -12.30 30.32
C ARG A 333 -25.38 -11.65 31.66
N ASP A 334 -25.05 -10.36 31.62
CA ASP A 334 -25.01 -9.51 32.82
C ASP A 334 -26.32 -9.66 33.62
N GLN A 335 -27.43 -9.90 32.93
CA GLN A 335 -28.75 -10.05 33.52
C GLN A 335 -28.88 -11.25 34.46
N MET A 336 -27.99 -12.25 34.34
CA MET A 336 -27.95 -13.41 35.23
C MET A 336 -27.12 -13.16 36.49
N GLY A 337 -26.38 -12.05 36.57
CA GLY A 337 -25.64 -11.61 37.75
C GLY A 337 -24.35 -12.39 38.03
N GLU A 338 -23.86 -13.17 37.05
CA GLU A 338 -22.60 -13.92 37.13
C GLU A 338 -21.46 -13.20 36.39
N SER A 339 -21.67 -12.79 35.13
CA SER A 339 -20.68 -12.09 34.29
C SER A 339 -21.36 -11.27 33.19
N HIS A 340 -20.78 -10.14 32.80
CA HIS A 340 -21.24 -9.34 31.65
C HIS A 340 -20.55 -9.80 30.36
N ALA A 341 -19.30 -10.25 30.47
CA ALA A 341 -18.51 -10.81 29.39
C ALA A 341 -17.66 -11.99 29.89
N ILE A 342 -17.09 -12.76 28.97
CA ILE A 342 -15.92 -13.60 29.28
C ILE A 342 -14.70 -12.68 29.34
N GLU A 343 -14.18 -12.46 30.54
CA GLU A 343 -13.03 -11.58 30.83
C GLU A 343 -11.69 -12.35 30.69
N ALA A 344 -11.20 -12.50 29.46
CA ALA A 344 -9.88 -13.03 29.14
C ALA A 344 -9.46 -12.70 27.70
N GLU A 345 -8.14 -12.60 27.44
CA GLU A 345 -7.58 -12.56 26.07
C GLU A 345 -7.72 -13.94 25.39
N LEU A 346 -8.88 -14.22 24.80
CA LEU A 346 -9.19 -15.56 24.29
C LEU A 346 -8.44 -15.93 23.00
N PHE A 347 -8.11 -14.96 22.13
CA PHE A 347 -7.52 -15.23 20.82
C PHE A 347 -6.06 -14.77 20.77
N HIS A 348 -5.13 -15.66 20.36
CA HIS A 348 -3.69 -15.39 20.46
C HIS A 348 -3.19 -14.23 19.56
N VAL A 349 -3.99 -13.83 18.57
CA VAL A 349 -3.70 -12.73 17.65
C VAL A 349 -4.40 -11.42 18.02
N LYS A 350 -5.17 -11.39 19.11
CA LYS A 350 -5.93 -10.21 19.56
C LYS A 350 -5.51 -9.82 20.97
N SER A 351 -5.63 -8.53 21.27
CA SER A 351 -5.45 -7.97 22.61
C SER A 351 -6.79 -7.68 23.31
N ARG A 352 -7.90 -8.03 22.68
CA ARG A 352 -9.24 -7.90 23.24
C ARG A 352 -9.39 -8.87 24.39
N ASP A 353 -9.92 -8.41 25.51
CA ASP A 353 -9.98 -9.15 26.78
C ASP A 353 -11.41 -9.36 27.31
N GLU A 354 -12.44 -8.90 26.60
CA GLU A 354 -13.85 -9.06 27.00
C GLU A 354 -14.72 -9.50 25.80
N TYR A 355 -15.51 -10.56 25.99
CA TYR A 355 -16.38 -11.11 24.95
C TYR A 355 -17.80 -11.36 25.47
N GLN A 356 -18.80 -10.68 24.91
CA GLN A 356 -20.20 -10.96 25.25
C GLN A 356 -20.75 -12.15 24.49
N ARG A 357 -20.21 -12.46 23.30
CA ARG A 357 -20.73 -13.54 22.47
C ARG A 357 -19.64 -14.31 21.73
N LEU A 358 -19.74 -15.63 21.78
CA LEU A 358 -18.84 -16.55 21.08
C LEU A 358 -19.64 -17.56 20.28
N ILE A 359 -19.10 -17.93 19.11
CA ILE A 359 -19.61 -19.03 18.30
C ILE A 359 -18.77 -20.26 18.60
N PHE A 360 -19.40 -21.40 18.89
CA PHE A 360 -18.75 -22.71 18.92
C PHE A 360 -19.17 -23.50 17.69
N LYS A 361 -18.25 -23.66 16.76
CA LYS A 361 -18.51 -24.31 15.47
C LYS A 361 -17.78 -25.67 15.39
N ALA A 362 -18.49 -26.66 14.86
CA ALA A 362 -17.95 -27.99 14.60
C ALA A 362 -17.70 -28.17 13.08
N ALA A 363 -16.97 -27.23 12.48
CA ALA A 363 -16.67 -27.15 11.04
C ALA A 363 -17.85 -27.12 10.04
N ALA A 364 -19.10 -27.19 10.51
CA ALA A 364 -20.33 -27.17 9.70
C ALA A 364 -20.29 -28.11 8.49
N ASN A 365 -20.41 -27.64 7.25
CA ASN A 365 -20.39 -28.50 6.07
C ASN A 365 -19.02 -29.09 5.78
N ASP A 366 -17.94 -28.64 6.44
CA ASP A 366 -16.62 -29.28 6.42
C ASP A 366 -16.43 -30.28 7.59
N ASN A 367 -17.49 -30.61 8.33
CA ASN A 367 -17.42 -31.56 9.46
C ASN A 367 -16.98 -32.96 9.04
N TYR A 368 -15.92 -33.45 9.69
CA TYR A 368 -15.59 -34.88 9.73
C TYR A 368 -16.21 -35.58 10.97
N PRO A 369 -16.93 -36.72 10.80
CA PRO A 369 -17.06 -37.53 9.57
C PRO A 369 -18.32 -37.27 8.73
N PHE A 370 -19.18 -36.31 9.09
CA PHE A 370 -20.56 -36.29 8.55
C PHE A 370 -20.70 -35.75 7.13
N SER A 371 -19.73 -35.00 6.62
CA SER A 371 -19.77 -34.41 5.27
C SER A 371 -18.55 -34.75 4.41
N GLY A 372 -17.62 -35.58 4.89
CA GLY A 372 -16.37 -35.89 4.19
C GLY A 372 -15.41 -34.70 4.12
N GLY A 373 -15.51 -33.76 5.07
CA GLY A 373 -14.64 -32.59 5.13
C GLY A 373 -13.31 -32.84 5.86
N GLY A 374 -12.47 -31.81 5.89
CA GLY A 374 -11.19 -31.76 6.60
C GLY A 374 -11.30 -31.27 8.05
N HIS A 375 -12.49 -30.82 8.47
CA HIS A 375 -12.77 -30.22 9.77
C HIS A 375 -11.96 -28.93 10.04
N ILE A 376 -11.66 -28.13 9.00
CA ILE A 376 -10.77 -26.95 9.12
C ILE A 376 -11.02 -25.81 8.13
N ARG A 377 -11.68 -26.02 6.98
CA ARG A 377 -11.66 -25.09 5.83
C ARG A 377 -12.09 -23.66 6.17
N ASP A 378 -13.16 -23.50 6.93
CA ASP A 378 -13.67 -22.16 7.28
C ASP A 378 -12.68 -21.40 8.17
N ALA A 379 -12.19 -22.03 9.25
CA ALA A 379 -11.17 -21.43 10.11
C ALA A 379 -9.89 -21.12 9.32
N TYR A 380 -9.50 -22.00 8.40
CA TYR A 380 -8.34 -21.79 7.54
C TYR A 380 -8.51 -20.55 6.66
N VAL A 381 -9.65 -20.37 5.99
CA VAL A 381 -9.90 -19.19 5.15
C VAL A 381 -9.97 -17.89 5.95
N GLN A 382 -10.61 -17.92 7.13
CA GLN A 382 -10.62 -16.76 8.04
C GLN A 382 -9.20 -16.40 8.51
N THR A 383 -8.37 -17.40 8.82
CA THR A 383 -6.97 -17.22 9.23
C THR A 383 -6.11 -16.67 8.08
N LEU A 384 -6.30 -17.17 6.86
CA LEU A 384 -5.62 -16.64 5.67
C LEU A 384 -5.96 -15.16 5.45
N SER A 385 -7.23 -14.79 5.56
CA SER A 385 -7.67 -13.40 5.44
C SER A 385 -7.00 -12.50 6.48
N HIS A 386 -6.95 -12.97 7.74
CA HIS A 386 -6.33 -12.26 8.85
C HIS A 386 -4.83 -12.06 8.64
N LEU A 387 -4.10 -13.12 8.31
CA LEU A 387 -2.66 -13.08 8.05
C LEU A 387 -2.31 -12.19 6.86
N ALA A 388 -3.16 -12.17 5.84
CA ALA A 388 -2.99 -11.34 4.65
C ALA A 388 -3.45 -9.87 4.83
N GLY A 389 -3.96 -9.51 6.01
CA GLY A 389 -4.42 -8.16 6.33
C GLY A 389 -5.53 -7.66 5.41
N LEU A 390 -6.39 -8.57 4.93
CA LEU A 390 -7.48 -8.24 4.02
C LEU A 390 -8.45 -7.24 4.65
N LYS A 391 -9.09 -6.41 3.81
CA LYS A 391 -10.01 -5.35 4.26
C LYS A 391 -11.45 -5.86 4.41
N VAL A 392 -11.61 -7.06 4.97
CA VAL A 392 -12.89 -7.67 5.35
C VAL A 392 -12.88 -7.95 6.84
N ASP A 393 -14.04 -7.98 7.49
CA ASP A 393 -14.08 -8.36 8.90
C ASP A 393 -14.13 -9.89 9.03
N GLU A 394 -13.13 -10.47 9.70
CA GLU A 394 -13.00 -11.91 9.89
C GLU A 394 -13.53 -12.40 11.24
N ARG A 395 -13.98 -13.66 11.26
CA ARG A 395 -14.26 -14.39 12.49
C ARG A 395 -12.96 -15.01 13.01
N THR A 396 -12.21 -14.25 13.79
CA THR A 396 -11.04 -14.76 14.53
C THR A 396 -11.43 -16.02 15.29
N ASN A 397 -10.60 -17.05 15.24
CA ASN A 397 -10.93 -18.39 15.71
C ASN A 397 -9.76 -19.06 16.43
N GLU A 398 -10.10 -19.98 17.33
CA GLU A 398 -9.16 -20.88 18.02
C GLU A 398 -9.77 -22.28 18.13
N ASN A 399 -8.95 -23.31 18.00
CA ASN A 399 -9.38 -24.69 18.18
C ASN A 399 -9.51 -25.05 19.67
N CYS A 400 -10.52 -25.84 20.00
CA CYS A 400 -10.77 -26.31 21.35
C CYS A 400 -11.45 -27.69 21.38
N ILE A 401 -11.41 -28.30 22.56
CA ILE A 401 -12.24 -29.46 22.89
C ILE A 401 -13.43 -29.01 23.70
N VAL A 402 -14.64 -29.36 23.26
CA VAL A 402 -15.86 -29.08 24.01
C VAL A 402 -16.27 -30.27 24.86
N TYR A 403 -16.68 -30.00 26.10
CA TYR A 403 -17.39 -30.90 26.99
C TYR A 403 -18.77 -30.33 27.31
N LEU A 404 -19.82 -31.16 27.24
CA LEU A 404 -21.18 -30.78 27.65
C LEU A 404 -21.57 -31.56 28.91
N ASN A 405 -21.80 -30.87 30.02
CA ASN A 405 -22.12 -31.46 31.33
C ASN A 405 -21.16 -32.59 31.76
N GLY A 406 -19.89 -32.49 31.35
CA GLY A 406 -18.83 -33.46 31.67
C GLY A 406 -18.68 -34.59 30.65
N GLU A 407 -19.48 -34.61 29.57
CA GLU A 407 -19.29 -35.53 28.45
C GLU A 407 -18.40 -34.90 27.36
N TYR A 408 -17.33 -35.60 26.97
CA TYR A 408 -16.49 -35.19 25.83
C TYR A 408 -17.37 -35.07 24.58
N TRP A 409 -17.40 -33.90 23.94
CA TRP A 409 -18.30 -33.63 22.81
C TRP A 409 -17.57 -33.59 21.47
N GLY A 410 -16.28 -33.23 21.44
CA GLY A 410 -15.45 -33.32 20.23
C GLY A 410 -14.55 -32.13 20.01
N VAL A 411 -13.91 -32.12 18.84
CA VAL A 411 -13.12 -31.00 18.31
C VAL A 411 -14.08 -29.93 17.80
N TYR A 412 -13.84 -28.70 18.22
CA TYR A 412 -14.57 -27.50 17.87
C TYR A 412 -13.57 -26.37 17.64
N GLU A 413 -14.08 -25.28 17.10
CA GLU A 413 -13.43 -23.99 17.14
C GLU A 413 -14.38 -22.99 17.83
N TYR A 414 -13.84 -22.12 18.69
CA TYR A 414 -14.59 -20.96 19.16
C TYR A 414 -14.18 -19.72 18.39
N ARG A 415 -15.13 -18.82 18.15
CA ARG A 415 -14.93 -17.68 17.25
C ARG A 415 -15.61 -16.42 17.72
N GLU A 416 -15.02 -15.28 17.35
CA GLU A 416 -15.69 -13.99 17.41
C GLU A 416 -16.91 -13.96 16.47
N LYS A 417 -17.91 -13.16 16.85
CA LYS A 417 -19.13 -12.97 16.05
C LYS A 417 -19.14 -11.56 15.42
N VAL A 418 -18.55 -11.46 14.23
CA VAL A 418 -18.44 -10.19 13.46
C VAL A 418 -19.77 -9.49 13.18
N ASP A 419 -20.86 -10.26 13.15
CA ASP A 419 -22.22 -9.80 12.91
C ASP A 419 -23.00 -9.49 14.20
N ASP A 420 -22.28 -9.21 15.30
CA ASP A 420 -22.83 -8.77 16.58
C ASP A 420 -22.35 -7.35 16.92
N ILE A 421 -23.15 -6.59 17.68
CA ILE A 421 -22.83 -5.22 18.08
C ILE A 421 -21.61 -5.16 19.01
N ASP A 422 -21.38 -6.21 19.79
CA ASP A 422 -20.20 -6.35 20.67
C ASP A 422 -18.89 -6.28 19.86
N PHE A 423 -18.88 -6.85 18.65
CA PHE A 423 -17.72 -6.77 17.75
C PHE A 423 -17.57 -5.37 17.13
N THR A 424 -18.66 -4.78 16.65
CA THR A 424 -18.58 -3.48 15.96
C THR A 424 -18.27 -2.34 16.92
N ASP A 425 -18.69 -2.45 18.18
CA ASP A 425 -18.38 -1.48 19.22
C ASP A 425 -16.88 -1.55 19.58
N GLU A 426 -16.39 -2.73 19.95
CA GLU A 426 -15.00 -2.95 20.35
C GLU A 426 -13.97 -2.50 19.30
N TYR A 427 -14.15 -2.88 18.03
CA TYR A 427 -13.14 -2.64 17.01
C TYR A 427 -13.32 -1.33 16.24
N TYR A 428 -14.49 -0.68 16.34
CA TYR A 428 -14.82 0.47 15.49
C TYR A 428 -15.55 1.61 16.21
N ASP A 429 -15.83 1.52 17.51
CA ASP A 429 -16.66 2.47 18.26
C ASP A 429 -18.02 2.68 17.57
N GLN A 430 -18.62 1.57 17.12
CA GLN A 430 -19.94 1.54 16.48
C GLN A 430 -20.93 0.73 17.33
N PRO A 431 -21.50 1.34 18.39
CA PRO A 431 -22.43 0.67 19.26
C PRO A 431 -23.79 0.44 18.59
N ARG A 432 -24.64 -0.30 19.30
CA ARG A 432 -26.04 -0.55 18.91
C ARG A 432 -26.72 0.72 18.40
N HIS A 433 -27.51 0.60 17.33
CA HIS A 433 -28.23 1.71 16.64
C HIS A 433 -27.37 2.65 15.78
N PHE A 434 -26.05 2.56 15.84
CA PHE A 434 -25.15 3.26 14.92
C PHE A 434 -24.60 2.37 13.81
N VAL A 435 -25.14 1.16 13.67
CA VAL A 435 -24.71 0.20 12.66
C VAL A 435 -25.83 -0.06 11.66
N ASP A 436 -25.54 0.08 10.37
CA ASP A 436 -26.34 -0.51 9.31
C ASP A 436 -25.67 -1.84 8.92
N PHE A 437 -26.25 -2.99 9.28
CA PHE A 437 -25.70 -4.32 8.98
C PHE A 437 -26.72 -5.13 8.18
N ILE A 438 -26.32 -5.64 7.02
CA ILE A 438 -27.21 -6.35 6.09
C ILE A 438 -26.63 -7.73 5.78
N LYS A 439 -27.51 -8.72 5.77
CA LYS A 439 -27.15 -10.13 5.59
C LYS A 439 -28.01 -10.77 4.52
N THR A 440 -27.42 -11.70 3.77
CA THR A 440 -28.13 -12.52 2.80
C THR A 440 -27.87 -14.00 3.06
N TRP A 441 -28.94 -14.79 3.13
CA TRP A 441 -28.93 -16.25 3.16
C TRP A 441 -30.24 -16.78 2.56
N GLY A 442 -30.29 -16.97 1.24
CA GLY A 442 -31.51 -17.32 0.49
C GLY A 442 -32.55 -16.19 0.39
N GLY A 443 -32.46 -15.22 1.29
CA GLY A 443 -33.13 -13.91 1.28
C GLY A 443 -32.29 -12.89 2.04
N THR A 444 -32.56 -11.60 1.82
CA THR A 444 -31.82 -10.50 2.45
C THR A 444 -32.64 -9.86 3.56
N TRP A 445 -31.98 -9.55 4.68
CA TRP A 445 -32.56 -8.80 5.78
C TRP A 445 -31.55 -7.82 6.36
N VAL A 446 -32.09 -6.85 7.10
CA VAL A 446 -31.32 -5.91 7.92
C VAL A 446 -31.19 -6.54 9.30
N GLU A 447 -29.96 -6.85 9.70
CA GLU A 447 -29.64 -7.34 11.04
C GLU A 447 -29.70 -6.16 12.03
N TYR A 448 -29.07 -5.04 11.68
CA TYR A 448 -29.09 -3.79 12.44
C TYR A 448 -29.29 -2.58 11.52
N GLY A 449 -29.96 -1.54 12.02
CA GLY A 449 -30.07 -0.26 11.32
C GLY A 449 -31.00 -0.28 10.10
N SER A 450 -30.49 0.13 8.94
CA SER A 450 -31.27 0.28 7.70
C SER A 450 -30.48 -0.02 6.43
N ASP A 451 -31.16 -0.54 5.41
CA ASP A 451 -30.65 -0.73 4.05
C ASP A 451 -30.94 0.44 3.08
N ALA A 452 -31.54 1.52 3.56
CA ALA A 452 -32.14 2.56 2.71
C ALA A 452 -31.15 3.22 1.72
N ASP A 453 -29.88 3.30 2.07
CA ASP A 453 -28.84 3.94 1.24
C ASP A 453 -28.11 2.94 0.33
N TRP A 454 -28.24 1.62 0.56
CA TRP A 454 -27.54 0.61 -0.23
C TRP A 454 -28.05 0.58 -1.68
N GLY A 455 -29.38 0.49 -1.87
CA GLY A 455 -29.99 0.49 -3.20
C GLY A 455 -29.65 1.73 -4.05
N PRO A 456 -29.74 2.96 -3.50
CA PRO A 456 -29.27 4.17 -4.17
C PRO A 456 -27.79 4.15 -4.56
N LEU A 457 -26.91 3.61 -3.70
CA LEU A 457 -25.49 3.47 -4.01
C LEU A 457 -25.26 2.48 -5.18
N VAL A 458 -25.88 1.30 -5.13
CA VAL A 458 -25.85 0.32 -6.24
C VAL A 458 -26.32 0.98 -7.53
N GLY A 459 -27.43 1.72 -7.50
CA GLY A 459 -27.99 2.41 -8.67
C GLY A 459 -27.12 3.56 -9.18
N PHE A 460 -26.34 4.21 -8.31
CA PHE A 460 -25.36 5.21 -8.71
C PHE A 460 -24.18 4.55 -9.44
N ILE A 461 -23.54 3.57 -8.81
CA ILE A 461 -22.34 2.90 -9.36
C ILE A 461 -22.66 2.26 -10.71
N THR A 462 -23.76 1.51 -10.80
CA THR A 462 -24.15 0.80 -12.03
C THR A 462 -24.78 1.70 -13.10
N GLY A 463 -25.13 2.95 -12.75
CA GLY A 463 -25.84 3.88 -13.63
C GLY A 463 -24.99 5.06 -14.13
N GLN A 464 -23.85 5.32 -13.51
CA GLN A 464 -22.89 6.36 -13.90
C GLN A 464 -21.64 5.74 -14.54
N ASP A 465 -20.82 6.59 -15.16
CA ASP A 465 -19.53 6.20 -15.73
C ASP A 465 -18.45 6.23 -14.63
N MET A 466 -17.92 5.05 -14.24
CA MET A 466 -16.91 4.95 -13.18
C MET A 466 -15.50 5.34 -13.65
N SER A 467 -15.27 5.52 -14.96
CA SER A 467 -14.03 6.12 -15.46
C SER A 467 -13.95 7.63 -15.20
N ASP A 468 -15.06 8.27 -14.82
CA ASP A 468 -15.08 9.67 -14.37
C ASP A 468 -14.60 9.75 -12.91
N ALA A 469 -13.50 10.45 -12.70
CA ALA A 469 -12.87 10.61 -11.38
C ALA A 469 -13.82 11.15 -10.30
N ALA A 470 -14.74 12.08 -10.63
CA ALA A 470 -15.65 12.64 -9.62
C ALA A 470 -16.72 11.62 -9.17
N ASN A 471 -17.10 10.70 -10.06
CA ASN A 471 -18.01 9.61 -9.69
C ASN A 471 -17.30 8.60 -8.81
N TYR A 472 -16.07 8.21 -9.17
CA TYR A 472 -15.27 7.27 -8.38
C TYR A 472 -14.92 7.83 -7.00
N GLU A 473 -14.47 9.09 -6.90
CA GLU A 473 -14.21 9.79 -5.64
C GLU A 473 -15.45 9.81 -4.72
N TYR A 474 -16.65 9.98 -5.27
CA TYR A 474 -17.89 9.87 -4.49
C TYR A 474 -18.08 8.46 -3.94
N VAL A 475 -17.84 7.41 -4.74
CA VAL A 475 -17.95 6.03 -4.30
C VAL A 475 -16.98 5.75 -3.16
N GLU A 476 -15.70 6.12 -3.31
CA GLU A 476 -14.68 5.94 -2.27
C GLU A 476 -15.00 6.65 -0.96
N SER A 477 -15.77 7.74 -1.02
CA SER A 477 -16.22 8.47 0.18
C SER A 477 -17.28 7.74 1.01
N VAL A 478 -17.99 6.77 0.43
CA VAL A 478 -19.10 6.04 1.08
C VAL A 478 -18.95 4.52 1.07
N PHE A 479 -18.02 3.98 0.27
CA PHE A 479 -17.80 2.55 0.08
C PHE A 479 -16.31 2.24 0.12
N ASN A 480 -15.93 1.22 0.89
CA ASN A 480 -14.56 0.74 0.95
C ASN A 480 -14.30 -0.19 -0.24
N THR A 481 -13.74 0.35 -1.32
CA THR A 481 -13.44 -0.38 -2.57
C THR A 481 -12.44 -1.51 -2.34
N MET A 482 -11.45 -1.33 -1.47
CA MET A 482 -10.52 -2.41 -1.08
C MET A 482 -11.23 -3.56 -0.38
N SER A 483 -12.25 -3.28 0.43
CA SER A 483 -13.07 -4.33 1.06
C SER A 483 -13.78 -5.18 0.02
N LEU A 484 -14.29 -4.58 -1.05
CA LEU A 484 -14.89 -5.32 -2.16
C LEU A 484 -13.84 -6.12 -2.94
N ILE A 485 -12.69 -5.51 -3.26
CA ILE A 485 -11.58 -6.17 -3.95
C ILE A 485 -11.17 -7.43 -3.18
N ASP A 486 -10.87 -7.30 -1.89
CA ASP A 486 -10.43 -8.43 -1.07
C ASP A 486 -11.54 -9.47 -0.89
N TYR A 487 -12.81 -9.06 -0.76
CA TYR A 487 -13.92 -10.00 -0.68
C TYR A 487 -14.10 -10.83 -1.96
N VAL A 488 -14.07 -10.19 -3.13
CA VAL A 488 -14.18 -10.90 -4.43
C VAL A 488 -12.95 -11.75 -4.69
N LEU A 489 -11.75 -11.21 -4.45
CA LEU A 489 -10.49 -11.89 -4.65
C LEU A 489 -10.37 -13.13 -3.76
N LEU A 490 -10.63 -13.01 -2.46
CA LEU A 490 -10.56 -14.15 -1.53
C LEU A 490 -11.51 -15.27 -1.99
N ASN A 491 -12.78 -14.94 -2.25
CA ASN A 491 -13.77 -15.92 -2.71
C ASN A 491 -13.39 -16.56 -4.05
N SER A 492 -12.78 -15.80 -4.96
CA SER A 492 -12.23 -16.34 -6.21
C SER A 492 -11.01 -17.23 -5.98
N PHE A 493 -10.11 -16.86 -5.07
CA PHE A 493 -8.89 -17.61 -4.80
C PHE A 493 -9.24 -18.97 -4.22
N VAL A 494 -10.05 -19.01 -3.16
CA VAL A 494 -10.45 -20.25 -2.49
C VAL A 494 -11.58 -21.00 -3.22
N VAL A 495 -12.06 -20.42 -4.32
CA VAL A 495 -13.18 -20.90 -5.14
C VAL A 495 -14.40 -21.22 -4.29
N CYS A 496 -14.85 -20.21 -3.55
CA CYS A 496 -16.03 -20.32 -2.69
C CYS A 496 -17.27 -20.59 -3.53
N ALA A 497 -17.94 -21.71 -3.26
CA ALA A 497 -19.13 -22.14 -3.98
C ALA A 497 -20.44 -21.66 -3.31
N ASP A 498 -20.34 -20.93 -2.19
CA ASP A 498 -21.47 -20.53 -1.34
C ASP A 498 -21.37 -19.10 -0.79
N TRP A 499 -21.39 -18.14 -1.70
CA TRP A 499 -21.33 -16.71 -1.43
C TRP A 499 -22.37 -15.94 -2.27
N LEU A 500 -22.58 -14.65 -1.98
CA LEU A 500 -23.51 -13.70 -2.65
C LEU A 500 -25.01 -13.93 -2.38
N ASN A 501 -25.62 -14.96 -2.98
CA ASN A 501 -27.02 -15.32 -2.73
C ASN A 501 -27.24 -16.05 -1.41
N TRP A 502 -26.15 -16.51 -0.82
CA TRP A 502 -26.05 -17.05 0.53
C TRP A 502 -25.02 -16.23 1.31
N ASN A 503 -24.17 -16.87 2.09
CA ASN A 503 -23.23 -16.36 3.11
C ASN A 503 -22.57 -15.01 2.77
N THR A 504 -23.33 -13.91 2.91
CA THR A 504 -22.89 -12.56 2.54
C THR A 504 -23.36 -11.59 3.60
N ALA A 505 -22.40 -10.84 4.13
CA ALA A 505 -22.61 -9.83 5.13
C ALA A 505 -21.86 -8.55 4.72
N TRP A 506 -22.53 -7.40 4.81
CA TRP A 506 -21.91 -6.10 4.61
C TRP A 506 -22.56 -5.06 5.50
N TRP A 507 -21.76 -4.11 5.95
CA TRP A 507 -22.19 -3.17 6.97
C TRP A 507 -21.44 -1.85 6.88
N ARG A 508 -21.89 -0.87 7.66
CA ARG A 508 -21.14 0.36 7.97
C ARG A 508 -21.56 0.95 9.31
N GLY A 509 -20.66 1.75 9.88
CA GLY A 509 -20.90 2.60 11.03
C GLY A 509 -21.60 3.93 10.69
N ARG A 510 -22.22 4.52 11.71
CA ARG A 510 -22.92 5.82 11.69
C ARG A 510 -22.52 6.70 12.86
N HIS A 511 -21.87 6.13 13.88
CA HIS A 511 -21.41 6.89 15.04
C HIS A 511 -20.42 7.95 14.55
N PRO A 512 -20.63 9.24 14.87
CA PRO A 512 -19.82 10.33 14.32
C PRO A 512 -18.34 10.19 14.69
N ASP A 513 -18.08 9.74 15.91
CA ASP A 513 -16.75 9.61 16.49
C ASP A 513 -16.11 8.24 16.20
N GLY A 514 -16.89 7.25 15.75
CA GLY A 514 -16.38 5.92 15.41
C GLY A 514 -15.89 5.76 13.97
N ASP A 515 -15.24 4.64 13.71
CA ASP A 515 -14.62 4.26 12.45
C ASP A 515 -15.57 3.44 11.54
N ALA A 516 -15.05 2.85 10.46
CA ALA A 516 -15.81 1.99 9.53
C ALA A 516 -17.12 2.59 8.98
N LYS A 517 -17.17 3.92 8.78
CA LYS A 517 -18.36 4.65 8.27
C LYS A 517 -18.69 4.41 6.78
N ARG A 518 -17.81 3.72 6.06
CA ARG A 518 -17.98 3.32 4.66
C ARG A 518 -18.48 1.89 4.60
N TRP A 519 -19.37 1.58 3.65
CA TRP A 519 -19.82 0.22 3.41
C TRP A 519 -18.62 -0.73 3.21
N ARG A 520 -18.65 -1.89 3.87
CA ARG A 520 -17.59 -2.90 3.84
C ARG A 520 -18.15 -4.29 4.06
N TYR A 521 -17.38 -5.32 3.75
CA TYR A 521 -17.77 -6.73 3.86
C TYR A 521 -17.24 -7.39 5.12
N ALA A 522 -18.00 -8.37 5.60
CA ALA A 522 -17.58 -9.31 6.63
C ALA A 522 -17.62 -10.74 6.08
N LEU A 523 -16.67 -11.57 6.48
CA LEU A 523 -16.66 -13.00 6.17
C LEU A 523 -17.60 -13.73 7.12
N TRP A 524 -18.44 -14.60 6.57
CA TRP A 524 -19.44 -15.32 7.35
C TRP A 524 -19.10 -16.81 7.47
N ASP A 525 -19.18 -17.55 6.38
CA ASP A 525 -19.15 -19.02 6.38
C ASP A 525 -18.39 -19.53 5.13
N MET A 526 -17.16 -19.98 5.36
CA MET A 526 -16.18 -20.30 4.31
C MET A 526 -15.82 -21.80 4.25
N ASP A 527 -16.71 -22.68 4.72
CA ASP A 527 -16.51 -24.13 4.75
C ASP A 527 -16.66 -24.79 3.35
N ASN A 528 -17.38 -24.14 2.44
CA ASN A 528 -17.67 -24.64 1.09
C ASN A 528 -16.68 -24.09 0.04
N THR A 529 -15.40 -24.38 0.27
CA THR A 529 -14.22 -23.87 -0.45
C THR A 529 -13.28 -25.02 -0.84
N PHE A 530 -12.28 -24.75 -1.69
CA PHE A 530 -11.30 -25.75 -2.14
C PHE A 530 -11.95 -27.02 -2.74
N GLY A 531 -12.96 -26.82 -3.60
CA GLY A 531 -13.66 -27.90 -4.28
C GLY A 531 -14.62 -28.73 -3.42
N HIS A 532 -14.80 -28.35 -2.15
CA HIS A 532 -15.70 -29.04 -1.23
C HIS A 532 -17.17 -28.62 -1.41
N GLY A 533 -18.06 -29.53 -1.04
CA GLY A 533 -19.52 -29.37 -0.97
C GLY A 533 -20.23 -28.91 -2.26
N ALA A 534 -21.34 -28.18 -2.10
CA ALA A 534 -22.28 -27.92 -3.20
C ALA A 534 -22.14 -26.52 -3.80
N ASN A 535 -22.24 -26.41 -5.12
CA ASN A 535 -22.22 -25.11 -5.80
C ASN A 535 -23.57 -24.38 -5.67
N TYR A 536 -23.77 -23.68 -4.56
CA TYR A 536 -24.99 -22.96 -4.21
C TYR A 536 -25.11 -21.60 -4.91
N THR A 537 -23.98 -20.95 -5.22
CA THR A 537 -23.94 -19.68 -5.95
C THR A 537 -24.16 -19.85 -7.45
N GLY A 538 -23.83 -21.01 -7.99
CA GLY A 538 -23.81 -21.26 -9.43
C GLY A 538 -22.55 -20.70 -10.08
N ILE A 539 -21.40 -20.77 -9.40
CA ILE A 539 -20.10 -20.41 -9.99
C ILE A 539 -19.80 -21.28 -11.22
N PRO A 540 -19.15 -20.74 -12.27
CA PRO A 540 -18.91 -21.47 -13.52
C PRO A 540 -18.12 -22.78 -13.35
N SER A 541 -17.09 -22.78 -12.50
CA SER A 541 -16.30 -23.97 -12.13
C SER A 541 -16.02 -23.95 -10.63
N PRO A 542 -16.22 -25.07 -9.89
CA PRO A 542 -15.82 -25.21 -8.49
C PRO A 542 -14.41 -25.82 -8.34
N GLY A 543 -13.71 -26.11 -9.44
CA GLY A 543 -12.38 -26.73 -9.42
C GLY A 543 -11.24 -25.71 -9.22
N PRO A 544 -10.01 -26.20 -9.00
CA PRO A 544 -8.82 -25.35 -8.88
C PRO A 544 -8.48 -24.61 -10.20
N ASP A 545 -9.01 -25.09 -11.32
CA ASP A 545 -8.91 -24.49 -12.67
C ASP A 545 -9.90 -23.34 -12.93
N ALA A 546 -10.65 -22.89 -11.92
CA ALA A 546 -11.63 -21.83 -12.08
C ALA A 546 -10.98 -20.48 -12.45
N ASP A 547 -11.32 -19.93 -13.61
CA ASP A 547 -10.86 -18.60 -14.04
C ASP A 547 -11.08 -17.52 -12.96
N PRO A 548 -10.07 -16.68 -12.66
CA PRO A 548 -10.18 -15.61 -11.66
C PRO A 548 -11.29 -14.59 -11.92
N CYS A 549 -11.65 -14.37 -13.19
CA CYS A 549 -12.73 -13.48 -13.62
C CYS A 549 -14.12 -14.15 -13.64
N ASN A 550 -14.24 -15.43 -13.25
CA ASN A 550 -15.53 -16.10 -13.15
C ASN A 550 -16.62 -15.32 -12.38
N PRO A 551 -16.33 -14.62 -11.27
CA PRO A 551 -17.34 -13.82 -10.57
C PRO A 551 -18.04 -12.80 -11.46
N GLU A 552 -17.35 -12.21 -12.43
CA GLU A 552 -17.91 -11.17 -13.31
C GLU A 552 -19.11 -11.68 -14.12
N SER A 553 -19.17 -13.00 -14.36
CA SER A 553 -20.23 -13.66 -15.12
C SER A 553 -21.48 -13.99 -14.30
N LEU A 554 -21.42 -13.87 -12.96
CA LEU A 554 -22.49 -14.28 -12.04
C LEU A 554 -23.77 -13.41 -12.15
N ASN A 555 -23.72 -12.33 -12.92
CA ASN A 555 -24.77 -11.33 -13.08
C ASN A 555 -25.09 -10.61 -11.77
N ASN A 556 -26.02 -11.14 -10.97
CA ASN A 556 -26.42 -10.56 -9.68
C ASN A 556 -27.05 -11.64 -8.78
N PRO A 557 -26.27 -12.64 -8.32
CA PRO A 557 -26.79 -13.65 -7.40
C PRO A 557 -27.32 -12.95 -6.14
N GLY A 558 -28.48 -13.41 -5.66
CA GLY A 558 -29.15 -12.85 -4.49
C GLY A 558 -29.91 -11.55 -4.79
N GLY A 559 -29.41 -10.71 -5.70
CA GLY A 559 -30.08 -9.48 -6.15
C GLY A 559 -29.57 -8.18 -5.53
N GLN A 560 -28.55 -8.23 -4.67
CA GLN A 560 -28.06 -7.11 -3.86
C GLN A 560 -27.16 -6.15 -4.62
N GLY A 561 -26.67 -6.53 -5.81
CA GLY A 561 -25.86 -5.67 -6.66
C GLY A 561 -24.35 -5.76 -6.45
N HIS A 562 -23.84 -6.73 -5.68
CA HIS A 562 -22.41 -6.88 -5.39
C HIS A 562 -21.55 -7.06 -6.65
N ILE A 563 -21.85 -8.06 -7.49
CA ILE A 563 -21.14 -8.28 -8.76
C ILE A 563 -21.40 -7.16 -9.79
N PRO A 564 -22.62 -6.63 -9.95
CA PRO A 564 -22.85 -5.44 -10.78
C PRO A 564 -22.01 -4.23 -10.37
N ILE A 565 -21.84 -3.99 -9.06
CA ILE A 565 -20.95 -2.95 -8.53
C ILE A 565 -19.50 -3.26 -8.93
N PHE A 566 -19.02 -4.47 -8.67
CA PHE A 566 -17.66 -4.90 -9.01
C PHE A 566 -17.36 -4.68 -10.50
N ASN A 567 -18.23 -5.18 -11.38
CA ASN A 567 -18.07 -5.04 -12.83
C ASN A 567 -18.07 -3.58 -13.29
N ALA A 568 -18.89 -2.72 -12.68
CA ALA A 568 -18.90 -1.29 -13.02
C ALA A 568 -17.64 -0.57 -12.53
N LEU A 569 -17.08 -0.98 -11.39
CA LEU A 569 -15.85 -0.40 -10.86
C LEU A 569 -14.60 -0.83 -11.65
N LEU A 570 -14.62 -2.00 -12.30
CA LEU A 570 -13.55 -2.41 -13.21
C LEU A 570 -13.36 -1.47 -14.42
N ASP A 571 -14.35 -0.63 -14.76
CA ASP A 571 -14.20 0.41 -15.79
C ASP A 571 -13.28 1.58 -15.35
N ASN A 572 -12.97 1.68 -14.05
CA ASN A 572 -12.04 2.66 -13.51
C ASN A 572 -10.61 2.09 -13.52
N GLU A 573 -9.66 2.80 -14.15
CA GLU A 573 -8.28 2.32 -14.32
C GLU A 573 -7.56 2.10 -12.97
N ASP A 574 -7.81 2.94 -11.97
CA ASP A 574 -7.18 2.82 -10.64
C ASP A 574 -7.73 1.62 -9.87
N PHE A 575 -9.05 1.42 -9.89
CA PHE A 575 -9.69 0.23 -9.29
C PHE A 575 -9.21 -1.05 -9.97
N TRP A 576 -9.17 -1.06 -11.30
CA TRP A 576 -8.70 -2.21 -12.09
C TRP A 576 -7.23 -2.52 -11.78
N ALA A 577 -6.34 -1.52 -11.80
CA ALA A 577 -4.93 -1.71 -11.49
C ALA A 577 -4.73 -2.23 -10.08
N THR A 578 -5.47 -1.68 -9.11
CA THR A 578 -5.44 -2.13 -7.72
C THR A 578 -5.90 -3.59 -7.60
N TYR A 579 -6.98 -3.98 -8.27
CA TYR A 579 -7.49 -5.35 -8.25
C TYR A 579 -6.47 -6.34 -8.84
N ILE A 580 -5.86 -6.04 -9.99
CA ILE A 580 -4.86 -6.89 -10.64
C ILE A 580 -3.57 -6.99 -9.81
N ASN A 581 -3.10 -5.86 -9.28
CA ASN A 581 -1.93 -5.85 -8.40
C ASN A 581 -2.20 -6.61 -7.10
N ARG A 582 -3.40 -6.51 -6.53
CA ARG A 582 -3.76 -7.24 -5.30
C ARG A 582 -3.70 -8.76 -5.50
N TRP A 583 -4.04 -9.27 -6.69
CA TRP A 583 -3.82 -10.68 -7.03
C TRP A 583 -2.33 -11.05 -7.02
N ALA A 584 -1.48 -10.25 -7.67
CA ALA A 584 -0.03 -10.49 -7.70
C ALA A 584 0.58 -10.42 -6.30
N ASP A 585 0.28 -9.35 -5.55
CA ASP A 585 0.70 -9.09 -4.19
C ASP A 585 0.44 -10.30 -3.27
N LEU A 586 -0.80 -10.79 -3.23
CA LEU A 586 -1.18 -11.92 -2.39
C LEU A 586 -0.54 -13.23 -2.87
N SER A 587 -0.48 -13.48 -4.18
CA SER A 587 0.11 -14.70 -4.75
C SER A 587 1.62 -14.79 -4.51
N ASN A 588 2.31 -13.64 -4.44
CA ASN A 588 3.73 -13.58 -4.12
C ASN A 588 4.01 -13.68 -2.60
N THR A 589 2.98 -13.58 -1.75
CA THR A 589 3.13 -13.54 -0.29
C THR A 589 2.23 -14.56 0.40
N HIS A 590 1.14 -14.12 1.02
CA HIS A 590 0.31 -14.92 1.91
C HIS A 590 -0.46 -16.03 1.21
N PHE A 591 -0.76 -15.87 -0.09
CA PHE A 591 -1.45 -16.86 -0.92
C PHE A 591 -0.49 -17.60 -1.86
N SER A 592 0.83 -17.49 -1.62
CA SER A 592 1.80 -18.39 -2.25
C SER A 592 1.55 -19.84 -1.78
N CYS A 593 1.89 -20.81 -2.63
CA CYS A 593 1.74 -22.24 -2.31
C CYS A 593 2.40 -22.60 -0.98
N ASP A 594 3.65 -22.19 -0.80
CA ASP A 594 4.44 -22.49 0.39
C ASP A 594 3.77 -21.93 1.66
N ASN A 595 3.30 -20.68 1.61
CA ASN A 595 2.65 -20.07 2.77
C ASN A 595 1.31 -20.71 3.09
N MET A 596 0.47 -20.94 2.08
CA MET A 596 -0.83 -21.58 2.26
C MET A 596 -0.69 -22.98 2.87
N HIS A 597 0.24 -23.80 2.36
CA HIS A 597 0.54 -25.11 2.95
C HIS A 597 1.05 -24.99 4.39
N ALA A 598 1.99 -24.07 4.64
CA ALA A 598 2.53 -23.87 5.98
C ALA A 598 1.45 -23.48 7.01
N VAL A 599 0.52 -22.59 6.62
CA VAL A 599 -0.62 -22.20 7.46
C VAL A 599 -1.55 -23.39 7.68
N LEU A 600 -1.97 -24.10 6.62
CA LEU A 600 -2.84 -25.27 6.72
C LEU A 600 -2.23 -26.35 7.63
N ASP A 601 -0.97 -26.71 7.39
CA ASP A 601 -0.23 -27.69 8.20
C ASP A 601 -0.17 -27.26 9.67
N SER A 602 0.09 -25.97 9.94
CA SER A 602 0.15 -25.46 11.30
C SER A 602 -1.17 -25.66 12.05
N MET A 603 -2.31 -25.48 11.37
CA MET A 603 -3.64 -25.65 11.94
C MET A 603 -4.03 -27.12 12.06
N ILE A 604 -3.71 -27.96 11.07
CA ILE A 604 -3.94 -29.41 11.11
C ILE A 604 -3.16 -30.05 12.26
N ASN A 605 -1.90 -29.64 12.48
CA ASN A 605 -1.07 -30.14 13.59
C ASN A 605 -1.66 -29.85 14.97
N VAL A 606 -2.55 -28.86 15.10
CA VAL A 606 -3.28 -28.57 16.35
C VAL A 606 -4.39 -29.59 16.57
N ILE A 607 -5.18 -29.94 15.54
CA ILE A 607 -6.34 -30.82 15.68
C ILE A 607 -6.00 -32.32 15.56
N ASP A 608 -4.95 -32.67 14.81
CA ASP A 608 -4.54 -34.06 14.54
C ASP A 608 -4.49 -34.96 15.80
N PRO A 609 -3.84 -34.54 16.92
CA PRO A 609 -3.75 -35.39 18.11
C PRO A 609 -5.11 -35.72 18.75
N GLU A 610 -6.16 -34.95 18.46
CA GLU A 610 -7.50 -35.09 19.03
C GLU A 610 -8.48 -35.81 18.08
N MET A 611 -8.11 -35.99 16.80
CA MET A 611 -8.99 -36.57 15.77
C MET A 611 -9.33 -38.04 16.03
N ASP A 612 -8.44 -38.83 16.64
CA ASP A 612 -8.76 -40.20 17.06
C ASP A 612 -9.97 -40.22 18.03
N ARG A 613 -10.02 -39.29 18.98
CA ARG A 613 -11.08 -39.24 19.99
C ARG A 613 -12.37 -38.64 19.44
N GLN A 614 -12.25 -37.67 18.53
CA GLN A 614 -13.35 -37.18 17.68
C GLN A 614 -14.02 -38.35 16.94
N MET A 615 -13.22 -39.22 16.32
CA MET A 615 -13.72 -40.39 15.57
C MET A 615 -14.27 -41.49 16.49
N ASP A 616 -13.69 -41.69 17.67
CA ASP A 616 -14.23 -42.64 18.65
C ASP A 616 -15.66 -42.25 19.10
N ARG A 617 -15.94 -40.95 19.20
CA ARG A 617 -17.28 -40.44 19.55
C ARG A 617 -18.24 -40.47 18.37
N TRP A 618 -17.85 -39.91 17.24
CA TRP A 618 -18.75 -39.62 16.11
C TRP A 618 -18.69 -40.65 14.98
N GLY A 619 -17.74 -41.58 15.03
CA GLY A 619 -17.37 -42.46 13.93
C GLY A 619 -16.36 -41.81 12.99
N GLY A 620 -15.92 -42.57 11.98
CA GLY A 620 -14.91 -42.13 11.01
C GLY A 620 -13.71 -43.07 10.95
N ASP A 621 -12.75 -42.70 10.13
CA ASP A 621 -11.50 -43.39 9.86
C ASP A 621 -10.38 -42.35 9.68
N TYR A 622 -9.27 -42.53 10.38
CA TYR A 622 -8.18 -41.57 10.39
C TYR A 622 -7.54 -41.39 9.01
N ASP A 623 -7.35 -42.48 8.26
CA ASP A 623 -6.76 -42.42 6.92
C ASP A 623 -7.70 -41.70 5.93
N GLU A 624 -9.02 -41.78 6.12
CA GLU A 624 -10.01 -41.02 5.33
C GLU A 624 -9.93 -39.52 5.63
N TRP A 625 -9.88 -39.11 6.90
CA TRP A 625 -9.73 -37.70 7.26
C TRP A 625 -8.42 -37.10 6.72
N VAL A 626 -7.30 -37.82 6.86
CA VAL A 626 -6.01 -37.41 6.25
C VAL A 626 -6.14 -37.29 4.72
N GLY A 627 -6.90 -38.18 4.09
CA GLY A 627 -7.24 -38.06 2.66
C GLY A 627 -7.99 -36.77 2.32
N ASN A 628 -8.99 -36.40 3.12
CA ASN A 628 -9.75 -35.16 2.91
C ASN A 628 -8.90 -33.89 3.12
N VAL A 629 -7.94 -33.93 4.05
CA VAL A 629 -6.94 -32.86 4.23
C VAL A 629 -6.01 -32.79 3.02
N GLN A 630 -5.56 -33.95 2.52
CA GLN A 630 -4.75 -34.01 1.31
C GLN A 630 -5.47 -33.43 0.08
N GLU A 631 -6.79 -33.57 -0.04
CA GLU A 631 -7.55 -32.93 -1.11
C GLU A 631 -7.47 -31.39 -1.07
N ILE A 632 -7.32 -30.79 0.12
CA ILE A 632 -7.08 -29.33 0.25
C ILE A 632 -5.68 -28.98 -0.26
N HIS A 633 -4.66 -29.74 0.14
CA HIS A 633 -3.29 -29.55 -0.36
C HIS A 633 -3.21 -29.67 -1.88
N ASP A 634 -3.81 -30.72 -2.45
CA ASP A 634 -3.83 -30.95 -3.90
C ASP A 634 -4.54 -29.80 -4.64
N PHE A 635 -5.61 -29.24 -4.05
CA PHE A 635 -6.29 -28.06 -4.62
C PHE A 635 -5.39 -26.82 -4.58
N ILE A 636 -4.69 -26.59 -3.46
CA ILE A 636 -3.74 -25.48 -3.32
C ILE A 636 -2.68 -25.61 -4.40
N ASP A 637 -1.98 -26.75 -4.48
CA ASP A 637 -0.92 -27.01 -5.47
C ASP A 637 -1.38 -26.71 -6.90
N GLU A 638 -2.57 -27.17 -7.30
CA GLU A 638 -3.06 -26.93 -8.66
C GLU A 638 -3.41 -25.46 -8.90
N ARG A 639 -3.86 -24.72 -7.87
CA ARG A 639 -4.35 -23.35 -8.04
C ARG A 639 -3.28 -22.27 -7.87
N CYS A 640 -2.48 -22.32 -6.81
CA CYS A 640 -1.49 -21.28 -6.48
C CYS A 640 -0.28 -21.24 -7.43
N GLU A 641 -0.12 -22.26 -8.27
CA GLU A 641 0.91 -22.33 -9.32
C GLU A 641 0.50 -21.54 -10.59
N ALA A 642 0.92 -22.01 -11.77
CA ALA A 642 0.70 -21.33 -13.05
C ALA A 642 -0.79 -21.09 -13.36
N THR A 643 -1.69 -21.94 -12.87
CA THR A 643 -3.14 -21.85 -13.13
C THR A 643 -3.72 -20.48 -12.79
N LEU A 644 -3.32 -19.88 -11.67
CA LEU A 644 -3.83 -18.57 -11.28
C LEU A 644 -3.23 -17.45 -12.13
N ILE A 645 -1.92 -17.46 -12.36
CA ILE A 645 -1.24 -16.44 -13.16
C ILE A 645 -1.72 -16.49 -14.62
N ASP A 646 -1.72 -17.66 -15.24
CA ASP A 646 -2.24 -17.89 -16.59
C ASP A 646 -3.71 -17.47 -16.68
N GLY A 647 -4.50 -17.75 -15.63
CA GLY A 647 -5.89 -17.32 -15.55
C GLY A 647 -6.07 -15.80 -15.52
N ILE A 648 -5.19 -15.05 -14.84
CA ILE A 648 -5.22 -13.58 -14.85
C ILE A 648 -4.81 -13.03 -16.22
N GLU A 649 -3.79 -13.60 -16.86
CA GLU A 649 -3.39 -13.24 -18.24
C GLU A 649 -4.57 -13.39 -19.21
N ASP A 650 -5.24 -14.55 -19.16
CA ASP A 650 -6.38 -14.87 -20.04
C ASP A 650 -7.61 -13.98 -19.75
N CYS A 651 -7.88 -13.69 -18.47
CA CYS A 651 -9.03 -12.88 -18.07
C CYS A 651 -8.90 -11.39 -18.44
N TYR A 652 -7.70 -10.82 -18.32
CA TYR A 652 -7.51 -9.36 -18.38
C TYR A 652 -6.57 -8.89 -19.50
N ASP A 653 -6.10 -9.78 -20.39
CA ASP A 653 -5.20 -9.47 -21.51
C ASP A 653 -3.91 -8.79 -21.06
N VAL A 654 -3.36 -9.28 -19.94
CA VAL A 654 -2.08 -8.84 -19.35
C VAL A 654 -1.00 -9.90 -19.55
N GLU A 655 0.26 -9.50 -19.47
CA GLU A 655 1.42 -10.41 -19.62
C GLU A 655 2.23 -10.44 -18.32
N SER A 656 2.52 -11.62 -17.80
CA SER A 656 3.30 -11.84 -16.60
C SER A 656 4.78 -11.48 -16.80
N VAL A 657 5.35 -10.79 -15.81
CA VAL A 657 6.73 -10.32 -15.78
C VAL A 657 7.30 -10.49 -14.39
N SER A 658 8.61 -10.76 -14.29
CA SER A 658 9.27 -10.92 -12.99
C SER A 658 9.79 -9.59 -12.46
N LEU A 659 9.50 -9.28 -11.20
CA LEU A 659 10.12 -8.18 -10.47
C LEU A 659 10.94 -8.74 -9.30
N THR A 660 12.23 -8.42 -9.28
CA THR A 660 13.10 -8.68 -8.14
C THR A 660 13.32 -7.39 -7.36
N ILE A 661 13.01 -7.39 -6.07
CA ILE A 661 13.24 -6.27 -5.16
C ILE A 661 14.32 -6.66 -4.16
N MET A 662 15.31 -5.80 -4.01
CA MET A 662 16.38 -5.94 -3.03
C MET A 662 16.41 -4.75 -2.07
N ILE A 663 16.77 -5.01 -0.83
CA ILE A 663 16.95 -4.02 0.23
C ILE A 663 18.41 -4.06 0.67
N GLU A 664 19.08 -2.91 0.56
CA GLU A 664 20.43 -2.68 1.08
C GLU A 664 20.33 -1.73 2.28
N GLY A 665 20.30 -2.28 3.50
CA GLY A 665 20.17 -1.53 4.75
C GLY A 665 19.18 -2.17 5.72
N GLN A 666 18.49 -1.37 6.52
CA GLN A 666 17.52 -1.79 7.54
C GLN A 666 16.13 -1.10 7.39
N GLY A 667 15.86 -0.52 6.22
CA GLY A 667 14.52 -0.02 5.89
C GLY A 667 13.61 -1.09 5.30
N GLU A 668 12.35 -0.74 5.10
CA GLU A 668 11.31 -1.59 4.54
C GLU A 668 10.80 -1.00 3.22
N ILE A 669 10.19 -1.83 2.38
CA ILE A 669 9.55 -1.40 1.13
C ILE A 669 8.11 -1.86 1.14
N GLN A 670 7.18 -0.96 0.83
CA GLN A 670 5.83 -1.33 0.43
C GLN A 670 5.73 -1.32 -1.09
N ILE A 671 5.41 -2.47 -1.69
CA ILE A 671 5.01 -2.58 -3.09
C ILE A 671 3.50 -2.76 -3.13
N ASN A 672 2.79 -1.81 -3.74
CA ASN A 672 1.33 -1.75 -3.75
C ASN A 672 0.76 -1.91 -2.31
N SER A 673 0.29 -3.12 -1.98
CA SER A 673 -0.31 -3.46 -0.67
C SER A 673 0.53 -4.41 0.19
N VAL A 674 1.73 -4.79 -0.27
CA VAL A 674 2.64 -5.74 0.41
C VAL A 674 3.84 -4.99 0.98
N GLU A 675 4.13 -5.23 2.25
CA GLU A 675 5.35 -4.75 2.92
C GLU A 675 6.43 -5.82 2.92
N ILE A 676 7.67 -5.42 2.69
CA ILE A 676 8.85 -6.27 2.48
C ILE A 676 9.97 -5.73 3.38
N GLY A 677 10.49 -6.59 4.25
CA GLY A 677 11.62 -6.29 5.12
C GLY A 677 12.97 -6.75 4.56
N PRO A 678 14.10 -6.34 5.17
CA PRO A 678 15.43 -6.82 4.79
C PRO A 678 15.59 -8.35 4.81
N GLU A 679 14.81 -9.06 5.64
CA GLU A 679 14.75 -10.51 5.73
C GLU A 679 14.12 -11.20 4.51
N ASP A 680 13.27 -10.48 3.79
CA ASP A 680 12.57 -10.95 2.59
C ASP A 680 13.38 -10.67 1.31
N SER A 681 14.50 -9.93 1.42
CA SER A 681 15.34 -9.52 0.29
C SER A 681 16.40 -10.60 -0.09
N PRO A 682 16.54 -10.98 -1.38
CA PRO A 682 15.73 -10.52 -2.51
C PRO A 682 14.33 -11.15 -2.52
N LEU A 683 13.30 -10.32 -2.70
CA LEU A 683 11.97 -10.81 -3.04
C LEU A 683 11.90 -10.96 -4.56
N GLU A 684 11.56 -12.14 -5.06
CA GLU A 684 11.26 -12.38 -6.46
C GLU A 684 9.75 -12.64 -6.61
N GLY A 685 9.05 -11.76 -7.31
CA GLY A 685 7.60 -11.86 -7.51
C GLY A 685 7.19 -11.80 -8.98
N THR A 686 6.04 -12.40 -9.28
CA THR A 686 5.38 -12.27 -10.58
C THR A 686 4.35 -11.16 -10.54
N TYR A 687 4.45 -10.22 -11.49
CA TYR A 687 3.55 -9.08 -11.67
C TYR A 687 3.12 -9.00 -13.13
N PHE A 688 2.34 -7.98 -13.50
CA PHE A 688 1.75 -7.86 -14.83
C PHE A 688 2.22 -6.61 -15.57
N SER A 689 2.66 -6.80 -16.81
CA SER A 689 3.13 -5.75 -17.71
C SER A 689 2.00 -4.77 -18.05
N GLY A 690 2.31 -3.48 -18.05
CA GLY A 690 1.35 -2.42 -18.38
C GLY A 690 0.38 -2.04 -17.25
N VAL A 691 0.41 -2.73 -16.10
CA VAL A 691 -0.39 -2.38 -14.92
C VAL A 691 0.36 -1.33 -14.09
N PRO A 692 -0.23 -0.15 -13.82
CA PRO A 692 0.38 0.83 -12.92
C PRO A 692 0.58 0.25 -11.52
N MET A 693 1.73 0.49 -10.92
CA MET A 693 2.12 -0.01 -9.60
C MET A 693 2.73 1.10 -8.76
N GLU A 694 2.69 0.93 -7.44
CA GLU A 694 3.25 1.86 -6.48
C GLU A 694 4.36 1.20 -5.66
N LEU A 695 5.42 1.95 -5.38
CA LEU A 695 6.50 1.58 -4.48
C LEU A 695 6.70 2.68 -3.44
N GLN A 696 6.79 2.32 -2.17
CA GLN A 696 7.12 3.22 -1.08
C GLN A 696 8.24 2.66 -0.23
N ALA A 697 9.31 3.43 -0.06
CA ALA A 697 10.36 3.15 0.92
C ALA A 697 9.93 3.65 2.30
N LEU A 698 9.97 2.76 3.29
CA LEU A 698 9.62 3.01 4.67
C LEU A 698 10.89 3.03 5.52
N GLU A 699 11.16 4.18 6.13
CA GLU A 699 12.33 4.37 7.00
C GLU A 699 12.12 3.61 8.32
N SER A 700 12.94 2.58 8.56
CA SER A 700 12.86 1.73 9.75
C SER A 700 14.22 1.66 10.44
N MET A 701 14.21 1.28 11.72
CA MET A 701 15.43 1.04 12.54
C MET A 701 16.43 2.21 12.61
N GLY A 702 16.00 3.44 12.32
CA GLY A 702 16.83 4.65 12.35
C GLY A 702 17.69 4.87 11.09
N GLU A 703 17.45 4.12 10.02
CA GLU A 703 18.04 4.36 8.72
C GLU A 703 17.10 5.18 7.83
N LEU A 704 17.69 6.05 7.02
CA LEU A 704 16.95 6.89 6.08
C LEU A 704 16.97 6.25 4.70
N PHE A 705 15.88 6.42 3.96
CA PHE A 705 15.86 6.05 2.55
C PHE A 705 16.79 6.97 1.76
N LEU A 706 17.65 6.39 0.93
CA LEU A 706 18.61 7.13 0.12
C LEU A 706 18.11 7.28 -1.31
N PHE A 707 18.00 6.16 -2.03
CA PHE A 707 17.56 6.12 -3.42
C PHE A 707 17.22 4.69 -3.88
N TRP A 708 16.48 4.63 -4.99
CA TRP A 708 16.19 3.45 -5.78
C TRP A 708 17.22 3.26 -6.90
N GLN A 709 17.69 2.04 -7.11
CA GLN A 709 18.54 1.67 -8.25
C GLN A 709 17.84 0.62 -9.11
N VAL A 710 17.78 0.88 -10.42
CA VAL A 710 17.44 -0.15 -11.41
C VAL A 710 18.72 -0.91 -11.76
N LEU A 711 18.80 -2.20 -11.43
CA LEU A 711 19.94 -3.06 -11.77
C LEU A 711 19.78 -3.74 -13.13
N ASP A 712 18.56 -4.15 -13.46
CA ASP A 712 18.22 -4.78 -14.73
C ASP A 712 16.76 -4.45 -15.10
N GLY A 713 16.44 -4.51 -16.39
CA GLY A 713 15.15 -4.14 -16.94
C GLY A 713 15.05 -2.68 -17.42
N ASP A 714 14.11 -2.42 -18.33
CA ASP A 714 13.87 -1.09 -18.92
C ASP A 714 12.83 -0.31 -18.11
N ILE A 715 13.05 -0.17 -16.80
CA ILE A 715 12.22 0.68 -15.93
C ILE A 715 12.81 2.09 -15.90
N VAL A 716 11.93 3.08 -16.09
CA VAL A 716 12.29 4.49 -15.94
C VAL A 716 11.69 5.04 -14.65
N LEU A 717 12.53 5.29 -13.65
CA LEU A 717 12.12 5.97 -12.42
C LEU A 717 12.20 7.48 -12.63
N ALA A 718 11.10 8.20 -12.38
CA ALA A 718 11.04 9.65 -12.59
C ALA A 718 12.00 10.42 -11.67
N ASN A 719 12.17 9.95 -10.43
CA ASN A 719 13.12 10.47 -9.46
C ASN A 719 13.56 9.35 -8.50
N SER A 720 14.76 8.81 -8.69
CA SER A 720 15.26 7.70 -7.86
C SER A 720 15.39 8.03 -6.37
N THR A 721 15.44 9.30 -5.97
CA THR A 721 15.50 9.69 -4.54
C THR A 721 14.12 9.94 -3.94
N ASN A 722 13.03 9.78 -4.70
CA ASN A 722 11.69 9.88 -4.14
C ASN A 722 11.35 8.57 -3.41
N PRO A 723 11.05 8.59 -2.11
CA PRO A 723 10.68 7.37 -1.39
C PRO A 723 9.40 6.75 -1.93
N SER A 724 8.49 7.53 -2.53
CA SER A 724 7.24 7.03 -3.13
C SER A 724 7.26 7.19 -4.64
N LEU A 725 7.11 6.09 -5.38
CA LEU A 725 7.20 6.05 -6.83
C LEU A 725 6.03 5.30 -7.45
N ASP A 726 5.44 5.92 -8.46
CA ASP A 726 4.56 5.24 -9.41
C ASP A 726 5.41 4.76 -10.57
N PHE A 727 5.19 3.52 -10.99
CA PHE A 727 5.90 2.92 -12.12
C PHE A 727 5.04 1.89 -12.83
N THR A 728 5.53 1.41 -13.96
CA THR A 728 4.87 0.36 -14.74
C THR A 728 5.95 -0.55 -15.29
N LEU A 729 5.74 -1.86 -15.16
CA LEU A 729 6.62 -2.84 -15.76
C LEU A 729 6.29 -3.00 -17.24
N THR A 730 7.31 -3.06 -18.08
CA THR A 730 7.18 -3.42 -19.51
C THR A 730 7.90 -4.73 -19.85
N GLY A 731 8.43 -5.40 -18.82
CA GLY A 731 9.27 -6.58 -18.90
C GLY A 731 9.89 -6.87 -17.53
N ASN A 732 10.73 -7.89 -17.46
CA ASN A 732 11.42 -8.28 -16.23
C ASN A 732 12.34 -7.15 -15.74
N ALA A 733 12.40 -6.99 -14.42
CA ALA A 733 13.23 -5.96 -13.82
C ALA A 733 13.76 -6.33 -12.43
N THR A 734 14.84 -5.66 -12.05
CA THR A 734 15.46 -5.77 -10.73
C THR A 734 15.69 -4.39 -10.14
N LEU A 735 15.11 -4.13 -8.97
CA LEU A 735 15.21 -2.89 -8.22
C LEU A 735 15.94 -3.11 -6.90
N VAL A 736 16.70 -2.11 -6.45
CA VAL A 736 17.30 -2.07 -5.12
C VAL A 736 16.87 -0.78 -4.42
N ALA A 737 16.38 -0.87 -3.18
CA ALA A 737 16.27 0.28 -2.29
C ALA A 737 17.49 0.34 -1.36
N TYR A 738 18.12 1.51 -1.29
CA TYR A 738 19.24 1.74 -0.38
C TYR A 738 18.79 2.53 0.84
N PHE A 739 19.14 2.02 2.02
CA PHE A 739 18.96 2.66 3.32
C PHE A 739 20.31 2.76 4.04
N ALA A 740 20.49 3.81 4.83
CA ALA A 740 21.65 3.91 5.73
C ALA A 740 21.39 4.80 6.94
N ALA A 741 22.14 4.52 8.02
CA ALA A 741 22.23 5.43 9.15
C ALA A 741 23.03 6.69 8.77
N SER A 742 22.40 7.88 8.86
CA SER A 742 22.99 9.19 8.52
C SER A 742 23.31 9.38 7.03
N ALA A 743 22.36 9.94 6.29
CA ALA A 743 22.48 10.30 4.88
C ALA A 743 23.24 11.63 4.66
N GLU A 744 24.51 11.71 5.07
CA GLU A 744 25.36 12.87 4.78
C GLU A 744 26.07 12.72 3.42
N PRO A 745 26.19 13.78 2.60
CA PRO A 745 26.83 13.73 1.29
C PRO A 745 28.22 13.08 1.33
N GLN A 746 28.54 12.23 0.36
CA GLN A 746 29.82 11.54 0.26
C GLN A 746 30.87 12.43 -0.38
N GLN A 747 32.11 12.31 0.10
CA GLN A 747 33.22 13.06 -0.45
C GLN A 747 33.75 12.35 -1.69
N ILE A 748 33.45 12.89 -2.87
CA ILE A 748 33.91 12.36 -4.15
C ILE A 748 35.06 13.21 -4.67
N VAL A 749 36.18 12.55 -4.99
CA VAL A 749 37.35 13.21 -5.57
C VAL A 749 37.33 13.01 -7.07
N PHE A 750 37.18 14.09 -7.83
CA PHE A 750 37.30 14.07 -9.28
C PHE A 750 38.70 14.54 -9.67
N ASP A 751 39.39 13.77 -10.50
CA ASP A 751 40.72 14.15 -11.00
C ASP A 751 40.82 13.97 -12.50
N VAL A 752 41.79 14.63 -13.10
CA VAL A 752 42.06 14.57 -14.54
C VAL A 752 43.52 14.19 -14.74
N ASP A 753 43.74 13.14 -15.53
CA ASP A 753 45.08 12.61 -15.82
C ASP A 753 45.37 12.65 -17.33
N PRO A 754 46.44 13.32 -17.79
CA PRO A 754 47.36 14.16 -17.01
C PRO A 754 46.70 15.48 -16.59
N ALA A 755 47.17 16.05 -15.48
CA ALA A 755 46.62 17.29 -14.92
C ALA A 755 46.57 18.43 -15.95
N GLY A 756 45.38 19.00 -16.15
CA GLY A 756 45.13 20.09 -17.10
C GLY A 756 44.73 19.64 -18.51
N ALA A 757 44.60 18.33 -18.77
CA ALA A 757 44.21 17.81 -20.08
C ALA A 757 42.71 17.92 -20.39
N GLY A 758 41.85 18.19 -19.41
CA GLY A 758 40.41 18.23 -19.61
C GLY A 758 39.64 18.70 -18.39
N ASN A 759 38.32 18.70 -18.53
CA ASN A 759 37.35 19.00 -17.50
C ASN A 759 36.35 17.84 -17.36
N ILE A 760 35.83 17.67 -16.15
CA ILE A 760 34.73 16.80 -15.78
C ILE A 760 33.52 17.70 -15.46
N LEU A 761 32.36 17.37 -16.03
CA LEU A 761 31.07 17.94 -15.65
C LEU A 761 30.36 16.91 -14.76
N LEU A 762 29.92 17.35 -13.58
CA LEU A 762 29.06 16.60 -12.67
C LEU A 762 27.65 17.19 -12.76
N ASP A 763 26.65 16.40 -13.16
CA ASP A 763 25.26 16.86 -13.36
C ASP A 763 25.13 18.08 -14.28
N GLY A 764 25.98 18.09 -15.32
CA GLY A 764 26.06 19.18 -16.30
C GLY A 764 26.81 20.42 -15.81
N LEU A 765 27.31 20.44 -14.57
CA LEU A 765 28.11 21.53 -14.01
C LEU A 765 29.60 21.23 -14.12
N SER A 766 30.35 22.11 -14.78
CA SER A 766 31.80 22.00 -14.95
C SER A 766 32.53 22.16 -13.62
N LEU A 767 33.42 21.22 -13.30
CA LEU A 767 34.37 21.35 -12.20
C LEU A 767 35.59 22.16 -12.70
N GLU A 768 36.05 23.14 -11.92
CA GLU A 768 37.03 24.14 -12.38
C GLU A 768 38.47 23.88 -11.91
N THR A 769 38.67 22.94 -10.97
CA THR A 769 39.99 22.66 -10.38
C THR A 769 40.17 21.18 -10.07
N TYR A 770 41.30 20.57 -10.45
CA TYR A 770 41.58 19.15 -10.23
C TYR A 770 42.84 18.93 -9.35
N PRO A 771 42.82 17.98 -8.40
CA PRO A 771 41.65 17.19 -7.99
C PRO A 771 40.58 18.08 -7.33
N ALA A 772 39.33 17.96 -7.79
CA ALA A 772 38.15 18.55 -7.17
C ALA A 772 37.67 17.60 -6.09
N THR A 773 37.24 18.15 -4.96
CA THR A 773 36.60 17.39 -3.89
C THR A 773 35.22 17.96 -3.71
N GLU A 774 34.21 17.21 -4.13
CA GLU A 774 32.81 17.61 -4.02
C GLU A 774 32.11 16.75 -2.97
N LEU A 775 31.18 17.38 -2.26
CA LEU A 775 30.20 16.67 -1.43
C LEU A 775 29.04 16.33 -2.35
N VAL A 776 28.91 15.05 -2.70
CA VAL A 776 27.91 14.55 -3.63
C VAL A 776 26.89 13.75 -2.85
N ASP A 777 25.61 14.04 -3.06
CA ASP A 777 24.52 13.31 -2.42
C ASP A 777 24.56 11.83 -2.81
N PHE A 778 23.86 11.00 -2.05
CA PHE A 778 23.73 9.59 -2.41
C PHE A 778 22.86 9.43 -3.66
N GLY A 779 23.22 8.50 -4.54
CA GLY A 779 22.42 8.16 -5.72
C GLY A 779 23.16 8.30 -7.04
N GLY A 780 22.38 8.35 -8.13
CA GLY A 780 22.89 8.40 -9.50
C GLY A 780 23.25 9.80 -9.93
N HIS A 781 24.49 10.01 -10.38
CA HIS A 781 24.98 11.29 -10.89
C HIS A 781 25.56 11.13 -12.28
N SER A 782 25.28 12.09 -13.15
CA SER A 782 25.84 12.10 -14.51
C SER A 782 27.24 12.70 -14.51
N VAL A 783 28.15 12.06 -15.23
CA VAL A 783 29.53 12.51 -15.40
C VAL A 783 29.87 12.63 -16.88
N GLN A 784 30.56 13.71 -17.23
CA GLN A 784 31.04 13.93 -18.59
C GLN A 784 32.47 14.45 -18.59
N ALA A 785 33.37 13.79 -19.30
CA ALA A 785 34.73 14.24 -19.56
C ALA A 785 34.81 15.00 -20.90
N VAL A 786 35.47 16.15 -20.88
CA VAL A 786 35.69 17.03 -22.04
C VAL A 786 37.16 17.42 -22.10
N GLY A 787 37.82 17.25 -23.25
CA GLY A 787 39.20 17.70 -23.44
C GLY A 787 39.32 19.21 -23.27
N ILE A 788 40.46 19.69 -22.75
CA ILE A 788 40.70 21.12 -22.52
C ILE A 788 40.76 21.90 -23.84
N ASP A 789 41.16 21.20 -24.91
CA ASP A 789 41.21 21.65 -26.30
C ASP A 789 41.08 20.44 -27.23
N GLU A 790 41.24 20.67 -28.53
CA GLU A 790 41.15 19.62 -29.56
C GLU A 790 42.32 18.61 -29.51
N TRP A 791 43.37 18.87 -28.75
CA TRP A 791 44.57 18.05 -28.66
C TRP A 791 44.55 17.08 -27.48
N HIS A 792 43.52 17.11 -26.63
CA HIS A 792 43.38 16.20 -25.50
C HIS A 792 42.14 15.33 -25.66
N VAL A 793 42.36 14.06 -25.96
CA VAL A 793 41.29 13.10 -26.27
C VAL A 793 41.04 12.20 -25.09
N PHE A 794 39.78 12.10 -24.65
CA PHE A 794 39.38 11.21 -23.58
C PHE A 794 39.64 9.74 -23.95
N THR A 795 40.27 8.99 -23.04
CA THR A 795 40.66 7.59 -23.26
C THR A 795 39.93 6.61 -22.34
N GLY A 796 39.50 7.05 -21.16
CA GLY A 796 38.73 6.23 -20.24
C GLY A 796 38.64 6.81 -18.83
N TRP A 797 37.80 6.19 -18.01
CA TRP A 797 37.66 6.47 -16.59
C TRP A 797 38.46 5.46 -15.76
N THR A 798 38.96 5.87 -14.61
CA THR A 798 39.37 4.97 -13.52
C THR A 798 38.61 5.36 -12.26
N THR A 799 38.03 4.40 -11.54
CA THR A 799 37.33 4.67 -10.27
C THR A 799 37.90 3.78 -9.15
N THR A 800 37.78 4.23 -7.90
CA THR A 800 38.05 3.40 -6.71
C THR A 800 36.79 2.80 -6.09
N GLY A 801 35.62 3.14 -6.62
CA GLY A 801 34.30 2.69 -6.17
C GLY A 801 33.47 2.22 -7.36
N SER A 802 32.23 2.67 -7.47
CA SER A 802 31.33 2.34 -8.59
C SER A 802 31.93 2.65 -9.96
N GLU A 803 31.73 1.76 -10.94
CA GLU A 803 32.14 1.99 -12.33
C GLU A 803 31.24 3.04 -13.02
N VAL A 804 31.79 3.72 -14.03
CA VAL A 804 31.03 4.63 -14.90
C VAL A 804 30.25 3.81 -15.94
N SER A 805 28.93 3.86 -15.86
CA SER A 805 27.99 3.15 -16.75
C SER A 805 27.53 4.05 -17.92
N PRO A 806 27.30 3.54 -19.14
CA PRO A 806 27.34 2.13 -19.55
C PRO A 806 28.75 1.65 -19.93
N SER A 807 29.75 2.52 -19.95
CA SER A 807 31.11 2.15 -20.34
C SER A 807 32.15 3.08 -19.74
N MET A 808 33.19 2.46 -19.17
CA MET A 808 34.41 3.12 -18.70
C MET A 808 35.20 3.82 -19.82
N THR A 809 34.88 3.58 -21.10
CA THR A 809 35.54 4.24 -22.24
C THR A 809 34.64 5.26 -22.94
N SER A 810 33.45 5.54 -22.39
CA SER A 810 32.56 6.59 -22.90
C SER A 810 32.87 7.91 -22.19
N PRO A 811 33.03 9.04 -22.91
CA PRO A 811 33.25 10.33 -22.28
C PRO A 811 32.02 10.83 -21.51
N THR A 812 30.85 10.23 -21.70
CA THR A 812 29.61 10.51 -20.95
C THR A 812 29.12 9.22 -20.29
N GLY A 813 28.75 9.28 -19.03
CA GLY A 813 28.18 8.16 -18.30
C GLY A 813 27.54 8.59 -16.98
N ASN A 814 27.16 7.60 -16.17
CA ASN A 814 26.58 7.79 -14.85
C ASN A 814 27.41 7.05 -13.80
N ILE A 815 27.50 7.61 -12.60
CA ILE A 815 28.07 6.99 -11.40
C ILE A 815 26.99 6.82 -10.35
N ILE A 816 27.18 5.86 -9.45
CA ILE A 816 26.33 5.69 -8.27
C ILE A 816 27.17 5.96 -7.03
N VAL A 817 26.72 6.92 -6.22
CA VAL A 817 27.39 7.37 -5.01
C VAL A 817 26.74 6.69 -3.81
N THR A 818 27.44 5.70 -3.25
CA THR A 818 27.10 5.01 -1.98
C THR A 818 28.18 5.16 -0.92
N GLU A 819 29.39 5.52 -1.35
CA GLU A 819 30.55 5.73 -0.48
C GLU A 819 31.50 6.76 -1.10
N SER A 820 32.40 7.28 -0.28
CA SER A 820 33.46 8.18 -0.75
C SER A 820 34.41 7.45 -1.70
N ASN A 821 34.60 7.99 -2.91
CA ASN A 821 35.47 7.38 -3.92
C ASN A 821 36.22 8.45 -4.75
N THR A 822 37.12 7.99 -5.62
CA THR A 822 37.84 8.83 -6.56
C THR A 822 37.50 8.41 -7.98
N ILE A 823 37.22 9.39 -8.84
CA ILE A 823 36.93 9.23 -10.26
C ILE A 823 37.95 10.03 -11.06
N VAL A 824 38.67 9.37 -11.94
CA VAL A 824 39.71 9.98 -12.77
C VAL A 824 39.33 9.89 -14.24
N ALA A 825 39.26 11.03 -14.92
CA ALA A 825 39.15 11.07 -16.38
C ALA A 825 40.56 11.06 -16.99
N HIS A 826 40.84 10.07 -17.82
CA HIS A 826 42.10 9.96 -18.54
C HIS A 826 42.00 10.56 -19.94
N PHE A 827 43.05 11.28 -20.33
CA PHE A 827 43.20 11.90 -21.63
C PHE A 827 44.59 11.61 -22.20
N ASP A 828 44.66 11.42 -23.51
CA ASP A 828 45.94 11.41 -24.24
C ASP A 828 46.14 12.76 -24.94
N ALA A 829 47.34 13.30 -24.86
CA ALA A 829 47.75 14.51 -25.60
C ALA A 829 48.24 14.13 -27.01
N ILE A 830 47.71 14.80 -28.02
CA ILE A 830 48.17 14.74 -29.40
C ILE A 830 49.33 15.72 -29.57
N GLU A 831 50.51 15.22 -29.95
CA GLU A 831 51.67 16.07 -30.25
C GLU A 831 51.39 16.97 -31.47
N HIS A 832 51.55 18.28 -31.30
CA HIS A 832 51.36 19.27 -32.36
C HIS A 832 52.51 20.30 -32.37
N VAL A 833 52.66 20.98 -33.51
CA VAL A 833 53.58 22.12 -33.69
C VAL A 833 52.82 23.31 -34.28
N ASP A 834 53.21 24.53 -33.91
CA ASP A 834 52.58 25.75 -34.43
C ASP A 834 53.14 26.13 -35.81
N LEU A 835 52.27 26.50 -36.75
CA LEU A 835 52.68 26.95 -38.10
C LEU A 835 51.98 28.25 -38.50
N VAL A 836 52.75 29.18 -39.08
CA VAL A 836 52.23 30.37 -39.78
C VAL A 836 52.48 30.24 -41.28
N VAL A 837 51.48 30.56 -42.10
CA VAL A 837 51.56 30.51 -43.57
C VAL A 837 51.21 31.87 -44.19
N ARG A 838 52.08 32.40 -45.07
CA ARG A 838 51.92 33.70 -45.74
C ARG A 838 52.04 33.63 -47.26
N VAL A 839 51.39 34.59 -47.93
CA VAL A 839 51.49 34.86 -49.38
C VAL A 839 51.86 36.32 -49.60
N GLU A 840 52.95 36.59 -50.32
CA GLU A 840 53.45 37.93 -50.57
C GLU A 840 53.72 38.20 -52.08
N PRO A 841 53.11 39.24 -52.68
CA PRO A 841 52.05 40.09 -52.13
C PRO A 841 50.72 39.35 -51.91
N ALA A 842 49.97 39.69 -50.88
CA ALA A 842 48.67 39.03 -50.64
C ALA A 842 47.76 39.08 -51.89
N GLY A 843 47.19 37.92 -52.26
CA GLY A 843 46.36 37.75 -53.46
C GLY A 843 47.12 37.49 -54.77
N SER A 844 48.45 37.43 -54.78
CA SER A 844 49.26 37.07 -55.97
C SER A 844 49.28 35.57 -56.28
N GLY A 845 48.75 34.75 -55.37
CA GLY A 845 48.71 33.30 -55.45
C GLY A 845 47.94 32.69 -54.28
N SER A 846 48.04 31.38 -54.12
CA SER A 846 47.52 30.66 -52.96
C SER A 846 48.56 29.68 -52.44
N VAL A 847 48.56 29.45 -51.13
CA VAL A 847 49.31 28.38 -50.49
C VAL A 847 48.34 27.36 -49.93
N SER A 848 48.60 26.09 -50.23
CA SER A 848 47.95 24.95 -49.59
C SER A 848 48.96 24.12 -48.80
N VAL A 849 48.63 23.75 -47.57
CA VAL A 849 49.40 22.80 -46.74
C VAL A 849 48.55 21.57 -46.38
N GLU A 850 49.19 20.48 -45.93
CA GLU A 850 48.53 19.21 -45.56
C GLU A 850 47.57 18.66 -46.62
N ASN A 851 48.07 18.44 -47.84
CA ASN A 851 47.26 17.96 -48.97
C ASN A 851 46.01 18.81 -49.28
N GLY A 852 45.98 20.08 -48.85
CA GLY A 852 44.91 21.03 -49.16
C GLY A 852 43.85 21.23 -48.08
N GLN A 853 44.07 20.73 -46.86
CA GLN A 853 43.16 21.00 -45.72
C GLN A 853 43.21 22.47 -45.29
N ILE A 854 44.37 23.11 -45.39
CA ILE A 854 44.55 24.54 -45.12
C ILE A 854 44.90 25.23 -46.44
N VAL A 855 44.11 26.24 -46.82
CA VAL A 855 44.33 27.06 -48.03
C VAL A 855 44.20 28.54 -47.68
N THR A 856 45.24 29.32 -47.96
CA THR A 856 45.22 30.78 -47.76
C THR A 856 45.76 31.53 -48.97
N GLN A 857 45.25 32.74 -49.20
CA GLN A 857 45.71 33.69 -50.22
C GLN A 857 46.43 34.89 -49.60
N GLY A 858 46.68 34.86 -48.28
CA GLY A 858 47.31 35.97 -47.55
C GLY A 858 47.99 35.54 -46.25
N TYR A 859 47.22 35.10 -45.25
CA TYR A 859 47.71 34.75 -43.92
C TYR A 859 46.90 33.60 -43.29
N TRP A 860 47.55 32.70 -42.55
CA TRP A 860 46.95 31.69 -41.68
C TRP A 860 47.89 31.35 -40.50
N SER A 861 47.36 30.99 -39.33
CA SER A 861 48.12 30.50 -38.18
C SER A 861 47.33 29.46 -37.38
N GLY A 862 47.95 28.34 -36.99
CA GLY A 862 47.34 27.30 -36.15
C GLY A 862 48.31 26.15 -35.80
N GLY A 863 47.89 25.27 -34.90
CA GLY A 863 48.61 24.03 -34.57
C GLY A 863 48.32 22.91 -35.56
N ILE A 864 49.32 22.07 -35.83
CA ILE A 864 49.23 20.92 -36.76
C ILE A 864 49.91 19.70 -36.13
N GLU A 865 49.42 18.50 -36.45
CA GLU A 865 49.95 17.25 -35.86
C GLU A 865 51.43 17.06 -36.20
N SER A 866 52.24 16.66 -35.20
CA SER A 866 53.67 16.41 -35.34
C SER A 866 53.97 15.08 -36.06
N ASN A 867 53.56 14.97 -37.33
CA ASN A 867 53.63 13.73 -38.13
C ASN A 867 54.71 13.74 -39.21
N GLY A 868 55.75 14.56 -39.04
CA GLY A 868 56.88 14.67 -39.95
C GLY A 868 56.75 15.85 -40.93
N PRO A 869 57.49 15.82 -42.06
CA PRO A 869 57.60 16.98 -42.93
C PRO A 869 56.26 17.37 -43.57
N ILE A 870 55.93 18.66 -43.59
CA ILE A 870 54.68 19.18 -44.13
C ILE A 870 54.88 19.59 -45.58
N ASP A 871 54.01 19.10 -46.45
CA ASP A 871 53.96 19.49 -47.85
C ASP A 871 53.21 20.83 -48.00
N ALA A 872 53.86 21.80 -48.62
CA ALA A 872 53.32 23.10 -48.96
C ALA A 872 53.39 23.33 -50.47
N LYS A 873 52.33 23.91 -51.03
CA LYS A 873 52.25 24.19 -52.47
C LYS A 873 51.77 25.62 -52.74
N ALA A 874 52.58 26.37 -53.48
CA ALA A 874 52.32 27.70 -53.97
C ALA A 874 51.77 27.63 -55.40
N THR A 875 50.58 28.18 -55.61
CA THR A 875 49.96 28.23 -56.93
C THR A 875 49.74 29.69 -57.33
N PRO A 876 50.44 30.21 -58.36
CA PRO A 876 50.26 31.58 -58.82
C PRO A 876 48.89 31.77 -59.48
N ILE A 877 48.34 32.98 -59.39
CA ILE A 877 47.20 33.39 -60.21
C ILE A 877 47.68 34.01 -61.54
N GLU A 878 46.75 34.25 -62.48
CA GLU A 878 47.06 34.80 -63.80
C GLU A 878 47.90 36.10 -63.73
N PHE A 879 48.92 36.20 -64.59
CA PHE A 879 49.91 37.30 -64.66
C PHE A 879 50.86 37.46 -63.46
N TRP A 880 50.89 36.48 -62.56
CA TRP A 880 51.91 36.32 -61.54
C TRP A 880 52.68 35.02 -61.76
N GLU A 881 53.94 34.99 -61.36
CA GLU A 881 54.74 33.78 -61.31
C GLU A 881 55.26 33.58 -59.89
N PHE A 882 55.29 32.32 -59.46
CA PHE A 882 55.93 31.94 -58.20
C PHE A 882 57.42 32.27 -58.29
N ASP A 883 57.94 32.97 -57.29
CA ASP A 883 59.34 33.40 -57.27
C ASP A 883 60.17 32.48 -56.35
N HIS A 884 59.84 32.44 -55.07
CA HIS A 884 60.47 31.53 -54.12
C HIS A 884 59.67 31.38 -52.81
N TRP A 885 60.03 30.38 -52.01
CA TRP A 885 59.60 30.19 -50.63
C TRP A 885 60.65 30.77 -49.68
N ASP A 886 60.18 31.30 -48.55
CA ASP A 886 61.02 31.62 -47.40
C ASP A 886 60.42 30.94 -46.17
N GLY A 887 61.23 30.17 -45.45
CA GLY A 887 60.86 29.62 -44.16
C GLY A 887 61.66 30.32 -43.08
N LEU A 888 60.99 30.72 -41.99
CA LEU A 888 61.62 31.49 -40.92
C LEU A 888 62.73 30.67 -40.22
N LEU A 889 62.49 29.37 -40.04
CA LEU A 889 63.40 28.47 -39.33
C LEU A 889 63.82 27.26 -40.17
N THR A 890 62.98 26.81 -41.10
CA THR A 890 63.31 25.67 -41.96
C THR A 890 63.40 26.05 -43.43
N ASP A 891 64.45 25.56 -44.08
CA ASP A 891 64.61 25.76 -45.52
C ASP A 891 63.65 24.84 -46.30
N PRO A 892 62.99 25.34 -47.36
CA PRO A 892 62.15 24.53 -48.24
C PRO A 892 62.97 23.47 -49.00
N ASN A 893 62.48 22.23 -49.04
CA ASN A 893 63.08 21.10 -49.78
C ASN A 893 62.18 20.71 -50.98
N PRO A 894 62.70 20.47 -52.21
CA PRO A 894 64.10 20.34 -52.60
C PRO A 894 64.89 21.65 -52.64
N ASP A 895 64.21 22.77 -52.89
CA ASP A 895 64.78 24.11 -52.91
C ASP A 895 63.65 25.16 -52.80
N ALA A 896 64.04 26.41 -52.54
CA ALA A 896 63.11 27.53 -52.43
C ALA A 896 62.40 27.89 -53.74
N GLN A 897 62.85 27.42 -54.90
CA GLN A 897 62.29 27.79 -56.20
C GLN A 897 61.25 26.78 -56.71
N SER A 898 61.13 25.62 -56.07
CA SER A 898 60.05 24.67 -56.35
C SER A 898 58.71 25.20 -55.85
N SER A 899 57.68 25.16 -56.69
CA SER A 899 56.34 25.59 -56.28
C SER A 899 55.65 24.62 -55.31
N THR A 900 56.14 23.37 -55.26
CA THR A 900 55.77 22.38 -54.24
C THR A 900 57.02 22.05 -53.44
N VAL A 901 56.96 22.28 -52.14
CA VAL A 901 58.08 22.04 -51.21
C VAL A 901 57.58 21.28 -50.01
N THR A 902 58.52 20.66 -49.32
CA THR A 902 58.28 20.05 -48.03
C THR A 902 59.12 20.80 -46.99
N PHE A 903 58.50 21.17 -45.86
CA PHE A 903 59.18 21.77 -44.72
C PHE A 903 59.26 20.76 -43.58
N PRO A 904 60.46 20.40 -43.07
CA PRO A 904 60.61 19.53 -41.92
C PRO A 904 60.36 20.32 -40.62
N ILE A 905 59.10 20.70 -40.39
CA ILE A 905 58.70 21.53 -39.26
C ILE A 905 58.64 20.67 -38.00
N GLU A 906 59.68 20.76 -37.19
CA GLU A 906 59.80 20.02 -35.91
C GLU A 906 59.54 20.94 -34.69
N ALA A 907 59.29 22.23 -34.91
CA ALA A 907 58.96 23.26 -33.91
C ALA A 907 58.24 24.44 -34.60
N TYR A 908 57.81 25.47 -33.85
CA TYR A 908 57.19 26.68 -34.41
C TYR A 908 57.93 27.17 -35.67
N ASP A 909 57.22 27.43 -36.77
CA ASP A 909 57.81 28.01 -37.98
C ASP A 909 56.82 28.94 -38.73
N GLU A 910 57.35 29.81 -39.57
CA GLU A 910 56.58 30.67 -40.47
C GLU A 910 57.08 30.47 -41.91
N ILE A 911 56.19 30.03 -42.81
CA ILE A 911 56.51 29.83 -44.22
C ILE A 911 55.79 30.86 -45.08
N THR A 912 56.51 31.49 -46.01
CA THR A 912 56.03 32.55 -46.90
C THR A 912 56.28 32.18 -48.36
N ALA A 913 55.24 32.19 -49.19
CA ALA A 913 55.38 32.09 -50.65
C ALA A 913 55.44 33.48 -51.27
N TYR A 914 56.55 33.78 -51.96
CA TYR A 914 56.74 35.00 -52.74
C TYR A 914 56.36 34.80 -54.20
N PHE A 915 55.69 35.80 -54.76
CA PHE A 915 55.33 35.86 -56.17
C PHE A 915 55.80 37.17 -56.79
N ARG A 916 56.09 37.15 -58.09
CA ARG A 916 56.45 38.34 -58.85
C ARG A 916 55.57 38.52 -60.09
N PRO A 917 55.35 39.77 -60.53
CA PRO A 917 54.52 40.04 -61.70
C PRO A 917 55.21 39.59 -63.00
N VAL A 918 54.44 39.03 -63.93
CA VAL A 918 54.91 38.74 -65.30
C VAL A 918 55.18 40.06 -66.06
N GLU A 919 56.34 40.17 -66.70
CA GLU A 919 56.75 41.40 -67.40
C GLU A 919 55.91 41.69 -68.66
N PHE A 920 55.56 42.98 -68.86
CA PHE A 920 54.88 43.45 -70.06
C PHE A 920 55.83 43.59 -71.25
N ALA A 921 55.46 43.01 -72.39
CA ALA A 921 56.24 43.06 -73.62
C ALA A 921 55.34 43.28 -74.84
N MET A 922 55.74 44.19 -75.75
CA MET A 922 55.05 44.44 -77.02
C MET A 922 56.04 44.51 -78.18
N TYR A 923 55.77 43.73 -79.23
CA TYR A 923 56.51 43.72 -80.48
C TYR A 923 55.64 44.25 -81.62
N VAL A 924 56.10 45.31 -82.27
CA VAL A 924 55.43 45.90 -83.45
C VAL A 924 56.30 45.71 -84.69
N PRO A 925 55.85 44.96 -85.72
CA PRO A 925 56.57 44.83 -86.98
C PRO A 925 56.82 46.20 -87.65
N ASN A 926 57.72 46.28 -88.62
CA ASN A 926 58.02 47.54 -89.34
C ASN A 926 57.82 47.43 -90.87
N ALA A 927 57.50 46.24 -91.38
CA ALA A 927 57.17 46.00 -92.77
C ALA A 927 56.35 44.72 -92.91
N PHE A 928 55.57 44.62 -93.98
CA PHE A 928 54.88 43.39 -94.38
C PHE A 928 54.65 43.42 -95.90
N SER A 929 54.51 42.23 -96.50
CA SER A 929 54.38 42.04 -97.94
C SER A 929 53.10 41.29 -98.27
N PRO A 930 51.95 41.99 -98.43
CA PRO A 930 50.65 41.34 -98.69
C PRO A 930 50.59 40.85 -100.15
N ASN A 931 51.23 39.72 -100.43
CA ASN A 931 51.31 39.06 -101.75
C ASN A 931 50.62 37.68 -101.76
N ASN A 932 50.08 37.26 -100.60
CA ASN A 932 49.38 36.01 -100.36
C ASN A 932 50.27 34.76 -100.54
N ASP A 933 51.55 34.85 -100.19
CA ASP A 933 52.51 33.73 -100.19
C ASP A 933 52.59 32.97 -98.87
N GLY A 934 51.88 33.44 -97.84
CA GLY A 934 51.84 32.89 -96.48
C GLY A 934 52.90 33.44 -95.53
N LEU A 935 53.79 34.34 -95.99
CA LEU A 935 54.90 34.89 -95.22
C LEU A 935 54.79 36.42 -95.14
N ASN A 936 54.58 36.95 -93.93
CA ASN A 936 54.42 38.39 -93.68
C ASN A 936 53.30 39.05 -94.51
N ASP A 937 52.21 38.32 -94.77
CA ASP A 937 51.07 38.83 -95.53
C ASP A 937 50.22 39.87 -94.77
N ALA A 938 50.46 40.00 -93.46
CA ALA A 938 49.69 40.86 -92.59
C ALA A 938 50.57 41.58 -91.58
N PHE A 939 50.20 42.80 -91.24
CA PHE A 939 50.78 43.57 -90.16
C PHE A 939 49.98 43.37 -88.87
N LEU A 940 50.61 42.82 -87.83
CA LEU A 940 49.99 42.63 -86.53
C LEU A 940 51.01 42.85 -85.39
N PRO A 941 50.81 43.86 -84.52
CA PRO A 941 51.49 43.92 -83.23
C PRO A 941 51.14 42.72 -82.34
N VAL A 942 52.12 42.13 -81.66
CA VAL A 942 51.92 41.01 -80.72
C VAL A 942 52.61 41.31 -79.39
N GLY A 943 52.05 40.87 -78.27
CA GLY A 943 52.62 41.09 -76.94
C GLY A 943 51.97 40.27 -75.84
N ASP A 944 52.46 40.44 -74.62
CA ASP A 944 52.05 39.69 -73.41
C ASP A 944 51.86 40.63 -72.20
N ALA A 945 51.15 40.18 -71.17
CA ALA A 945 50.85 40.87 -69.92
C ALA A 945 50.24 42.28 -70.10
N PHE A 946 49.23 42.39 -70.97
CA PHE A 946 48.49 43.64 -71.24
C PHE A 946 46.97 43.47 -71.23
N ILE A 947 46.27 44.57 -70.95
CA ILE A 947 44.81 44.63 -70.91
C ILE A 947 44.30 44.74 -72.35
N ALA A 948 43.71 43.65 -72.88
CA ALA A 948 43.25 43.60 -74.27
C ALA A 948 42.26 44.72 -74.65
N SER A 949 41.41 45.16 -73.71
CA SER A 949 40.44 46.26 -73.94
C SER A 949 41.07 47.65 -74.08
N SER A 950 42.34 47.81 -73.70
CA SER A 950 43.09 49.06 -73.87
C SER A 950 43.75 49.21 -75.25
N TYR A 951 43.74 48.15 -76.07
CA TYR A 951 44.42 48.11 -77.36
C TYR A 951 43.75 49.04 -78.39
N HIS A 952 44.52 49.95 -78.99
CA HIS A 952 44.04 50.82 -80.06
C HIS A 952 45.16 51.11 -81.07
N LEU A 953 45.08 50.48 -82.24
CA LEU A 953 45.98 50.64 -83.37
C LEU A 953 45.36 51.52 -84.45
N VAL A 954 46.08 52.54 -84.90
CA VAL A 954 45.72 53.40 -86.02
C VAL A 954 46.88 53.45 -87.01
N ILE A 955 46.59 53.30 -88.30
CA ILE A 955 47.57 53.39 -89.39
C ILE A 955 47.12 54.44 -90.39
N ALA A 956 48.02 55.33 -90.80
CA ALA A 956 47.74 56.44 -91.71
C ALA A 956 48.78 56.54 -92.85
N ASN A 957 48.37 57.08 -94.00
CA ASN A 957 49.26 57.37 -95.12
C ASN A 957 50.05 58.69 -94.91
N ARG A 958 50.95 59.01 -95.85
CA ARG A 958 51.81 60.21 -95.79
C ARG A 958 51.06 61.55 -95.73
N TRP A 959 49.78 61.58 -96.09
CA TRP A 959 48.93 62.77 -96.07
C TRP A 959 48.09 62.89 -94.79
N GLY A 960 48.26 61.96 -93.84
CA GLY A 960 47.52 61.90 -92.58
C GLY A 960 46.15 61.25 -92.70
N GLU A 961 45.80 60.68 -93.86
CA GLU A 961 44.57 59.91 -94.03
C GLU A 961 44.72 58.54 -93.36
N LYS A 962 43.76 58.20 -92.50
CA LYS A 962 43.69 56.91 -91.82
C LYS A 962 43.32 55.83 -92.84
N VAL A 963 44.16 54.80 -92.93
CA VAL A 963 43.96 53.67 -93.85
C VAL A 963 43.56 52.39 -93.12
N PHE A 964 43.84 52.29 -91.82
CA PHE A 964 43.39 51.18 -90.99
C PHE A 964 43.29 51.62 -89.53
N GLU A 965 42.35 51.03 -88.82
CA GLU A 965 42.19 51.20 -87.38
C GLU A 965 41.61 49.92 -86.80
N SER A 966 42.15 49.48 -85.67
CA SER A 966 41.59 48.37 -84.92
C SER A 966 41.75 48.57 -83.42
N THR A 967 40.71 48.20 -82.68
CA THR A 967 40.76 48.04 -81.23
C THR A 967 40.88 46.57 -80.81
N ASN A 968 41.05 45.66 -81.78
CA ASN A 968 41.20 44.24 -81.54
C ASN A 968 42.68 43.85 -81.73
N PRO A 969 43.39 43.40 -80.68
CA PRO A 969 44.81 43.02 -80.77
C PRO A 969 45.06 41.81 -81.67
N ASN A 970 44.01 41.08 -82.08
CA ASN A 970 44.12 39.92 -82.97
C ASN A 970 43.71 40.23 -84.42
N GLU A 971 43.34 41.48 -84.75
CA GLU A 971 42.94 41.86 -86.11
C GLU A 971 44.14 42.40 -86.89
N PRO A 972 44.64 41.66 -87.90
CA PRO A 972 45.80 42.09 -88.64
C PRO A 972 45.40 43.03 -89.78
N TRP A 973 46.30 43.95 -90.15
CA TRP A 973 46.13 44.77 -91.35
C TRP A 973 46.75 44.07 -92.56
N LEU A 974 45.94 43.78 -93.58
CA LEU A 974 46.35 43.10 -94.82
C LEU A 974 46.74 44.10 -95.93
N GLY A 975 46.86 45.39 -95.60
CA GLY A 975 47.20 46.44 -96.57
C GLY A 975 45.99 46.96 -97.36
N GLN A 976 44.77 46.69 -96.90
CA GLN A 976 43.55 47.26 -97.44
C GLN A 976 43.40 48.73 -97.01
N HIS A 977 42.83 49.56 -97.88
CA HIS A 977 42.39 50.91 -97.54
C HIS A 977 41.18 50.85 -96.60
N GLN A 978 40.93 51.92 -95.84
CA GLN A 978 39.82 51.98 -94.90
C GLN A 978 38.49 51.87 -95.66
N GLY A 979 37.74 50.80 -95.43
CA GLY A 979 36.51 50.46 -96.18
C GLY A 979 36.65 49.26 -97.12
N GLY A 980 37.86 48.70 -97.31
CA GLY A 980 38.10 47.47 -98.05
C GLY A 980 37.90 47.57 -99.57
N ASP A 981 37.76 48.79 -100.08
CA ASP A 981 37.45 49.10 -101.48
C ASP A 981 38.64 48.86 -102.42
N HIS A 982 39.86 49.03 -101.92
CA HIS A 982 41.09 48.72 -102.64
C HIS A 982 42.25 48.45 -101.67
N PHE A 983 43.34 47.91 -102.20
CA PHE A 983 44.58 47.75 -101.46
C PHE A 983 45.45 49.00 -101.59
N VAL A 984 46.02 49.48 -100.48
CA VAL A 984 46.86 50.68 -100.44
C VAL A 984 48.12 50.48 -101.29
N ARG A 985 48.70 51.53 -101.86
CA ARG A 985 49.90 51.40 -102.70
C ARG A 985 51.15 51.09 -101.87
N ASP A 986 52.14 50.49 -102.50
CA ASP A 986 53.47 50.32 -101.93
C ASP A 986 54.05 51.65 -101.45
N GLY A 987 54.70 51.61 -100.29
CA GLY A 987 55.25 52.79 -99.64
C GLY A 987 55.20 52.72 -98.12
N GLN A 988 55.52 53.85 -97.49
CA GLN A 988 55.49 53.97 -96.03
C GLN A 988 54.16 54.53 -95.51
N TYR A 989 53.71 53.93 -94.41
CA TYR A 989 52.57 54.30 -93.60
C TYR A 989 53.03 54.51 -92.16
N MET A 990 52.36 55.39 -91.42
CA MET A 990 52.68 55.64 -90.01
C MET A 990 51.67 54.93 -89.13
N TYR A 991 52.12 54.32 -88.03
CA TYR A 991 51.24 53.71 -87.04
C TYR A 991 51.32 54.39 -85.68
N ARG A 992 50.23 54.28 -84.94
CA ARG A 992 50.11 54.62 -83.52
C ARG A 992 49.35 53.50 -82.82
N LEU A 993 49.95 52.91 -81.79
CA LEU A 993 49.37 51.87 -80.95
C LEU A 993 49.36 52.33 -79.49
N SER A 994 48.19 52.33 -78.86
CA SER A 994 48.04 52.53 -77.41
C SER A 994 47.67 51.20 -76.75
N VAL A 995 48.33 50.83 -75.65
CA VAL A 995 48.05 49.58 -74.90
C VAL A 995 48.56 49.69 -73.45
N GLN A 996 47.84 49.13 -72.48
CA GLN A 996 48.16 49.19 -71.04
C GLN A 996 48.60 47.83 -70.50
N SER A 997 49.74 47.78 -69.79
CA SER A 997 50.17 46.61 -69.02
C SER A 997 49.18 46.28 -67.88
N VAL A 998 48.99 45.00 -67.57
CA VAL A 998 48.13 44.55 -66.45
C VAL A 998 48.61 45.06 -65.08
N HIS A 999 49.90 45.36 -64.94
CA HIS A 999 50.52 45.84 -63.69
C HIS A 999 50.76 47.36 -63.66
N ALA A 1000 50.46 48.07 -64.75
CA ALA A 1000 50.66 49.53 -64.85
C ALA A 1000 49.34 50.31 -64.74
N LEU A 1001 49.39 51.50 -64.14
CA LEU A 1001 48.22 52.35 -63.91
C LEU A 1001 47.75 53.15 -65.15
N ALA A 1002 48.53 53.18 -66.25
CA ALA A 1002 48.20 53.96 -67.45
C ALA A 1002 48.67 53.28 -68.76
N PRO A 1003 48.02 53.52 -69.91
CA PRO A 1003 48.44 52.98 -71.21
C PRO A 1003 49.78 53.55 -71.70
N GLU A 1004 50.59 52.68 -72.32
CA GLU A 1004 51.79 53.03 -73.09
C GLU A 1004 51.46 53.28 -74.56
N LEU A 1005 52.26 54.16 -75.21
CA LEU A 1005 52.07 54.55 -76.60
C LEU A 1005 53.28 54.17 -77.47
N PHE A 1006 53.05 53.35 -78.48
CA PHE A 1006 54.01 52.95 -79.50
C PHE A 1006 53.69 53.68 -80.82
N THR A 1007 54.69 54.26 -81.47
CA THR A 1007 54.54 54.91 -82.78
C THR A 1007 55.71 54.56 -83.69
N GLY A 1008 55.46 54.44 -84.99
CA GLY A 1008 56.52 54.15 -85.96
C GLY A 1008 56.02 54.16 -87.40
N SER A 1009 56.83 53.63 -88.31
CA SER A 1009 56.50 53.50 -89.74
C SER A 1009 56.42 52.04 -90.16
N ILE A 1010 55.46 51.72 -91.02
CA ILE A 1010 55.25 50.43 -91.66
C ILE A 1010 55.56 50.58 -93.15
N SER A 1011 56.43 49.72 -93.68
CA SER A 1011 56.65 49.63 -95.13
C SER A 1011 55.77 48.54 -95.74
N VAL A 1012 54.91 48.91 -96.69
CA VAL A 1012 54.14 47.96 -97.51
C VAL A 1012 54.91 47.73 -98.81
N VAL A 1013 55.27 46.47 -99.09
CA VAL A 1013 56.06 46.06 -100.26
C VAL A 1013 55.30 44.97 -101.01
N ARG A 1014 54.99 45.15 -102.30
CA ARG A 1014 54.33 44.12 -103.13
C ARG A 1014 55.22 43.56 -104.23
#